data_AF-A0A9Q0MDH8-F1
#
_entry.id   AF-A0A9Q0MDH8-F1
#
_cell.length_a   1.000
_cell.length_b   1.000
_cell.length_c   1.000
_cell.angle_alpha   90.00
_cell.angle_beta   90.00
_cell.angle_gamma   90.00
#
_symmetry.space_group_name_H-M   'P 1'
#
loop_
_entity.id
_entity.type
_entity.pdbx_description
1 polymer ?
#
loop_
_entity_poly.entity_id
_entity_poly.type
_entity_poly.pdbx_seq_one_letter_code
_entity_poly.pdbx_strand_id
1 'polypeptide(L)'
;MSRGSLPPRWKNCPAYGNAISDIFIPFKVPLADSFKSQMQPNCQFTPDMFIKTMKSKKDNIGLWVDLTYTNRFYDKEVVESEGIGYVKLKCRGHQQCPSDEQVDTFIAICKRFLIKNPKQKIAVHCTHGFNRTGFLICSYLVREFDWDIEAAIIQFAKARPPGIYKQDYIDELFKKFDSIDNRTIAPERPGWCNEDDDNSDDEGGSSNFASTSGNNVGASTSSTTNQSNNPFGIEGITFVNDNEKLAPFRKMCTEMCKYRRNGFPGSQPVSLTTENISMMMEEEYMVSWKADGDRLMLLIAGPNDMYFFDRDFRAFQLNNVTFLQKNTNEPLTNTLLDGELVNDLVNGVSCPRYLIYDIVCIEGSDVTMENFRNRLTIIFKQVIGPREAAKKSGLIDRSKEPIGIRIKDFCDLKDTHKYFSVKFQKVLSHEIDGLIFQPVNMPYIAGRCDRVLKWKPPSHNSVDFRLIIKKEDRPGWVEDYVGQLYVNGLDTPFSTIKVTKTLKNYNNKIIECRFDMEKRCWQFMRERTDKSFPNSLTTANGVCKSIRNPITRDYLLFGMSLRILVGCKRVIDYAVKIRVRPDNKGVVTQGIEGKKLASEIIAVSVGPTTSQETLRTALAMGCDKAIHVEVDEKTAETMQPINVSKILAKVAEQEKADIVIVGKQAIDDDANSTAQMTAALLNWPQATNASKVEGQGDGNILVTREVDGGLENIKFKLPIVLSADLRLNEPRYATLPNIMKAKKKPIDKKTPKDFGVEVTSRIEVISVNEPAKREAGTKVKDVDELLSKLKELGRI
;
A
#
# COMPACT_ATOMS: atom_id res chain seq x y z
N MET A 1 34.04 16.63 45.89
CA MET A 1 33.17 17.82 45.77
C MET A 1 31.72 17.36 45.81
N SER A 2 30.89 17.91 46.71
CA SER A 2 29.49 17.47 46.82
C SER A 2 28.76 17.76 45.49
N ARG A 3 28.22 16.73 44.83
CA ARG A 3 27.51 16.85 43.54
C ARG A 3 26.08 17.45 43.70
N GLY A 4 25.78 18.00 44.88
CA GLY A 4 24.52 18.62 45.26
C GLY A 4 23.43 17.62 45.66
N SER A 5 22.19 18.11 45.82
CA SER A 5 21.00 17.31 46.10
C SER A 5 20.47 16.60 44.84
N LEU A 6 19.65 15.56 45.03
CA LEU A 6 18.95 14.87 43.94
C LEU A 6 18.17 15.85 43.04
N PRO A 7 18.04 15.57 41.72
CA PRO A 7 17.13 16.34 40.88
C PRO A 7 15.69 16.23 41.43
N PRO A 8 14.93 17.35 41.48
CA PRO A 8 13.54 17.33 41.93
C PRO A 8 12.70 16.32 41.15
N ARG A 9 11.77 15.62 41.82
CA ARG A 9 10.85 14.64 41.18
C ARG A 9 11.56 13.50 40.41
N TRP A 10 12.79 13.15 40.78
CA TRP A 10 13.58 12.12 40.08
C TRP A 10 13.35 10.70 40.59
N LYS A 11 13.08 10.54 41.90
CA LYS A 11 12.99 9.24 42.59
C LYS A 11 11.96 8.32 41.93
N ASN A 12 10.73 8.83 41.79
CA ASN A 12 9.59 8.06 41.29
C ASN A 12 9.38 8.19 39.77
N CYS A 13 10.26 8.92 39.08
CA CYS A 13 10.27 9.00 37.62
C CYS A 13 10.78 7.67 37.02
N PRO A 14 10.04 7.05 36.06
CA PRO A 14 10.45 5.80 35.42
C PRO A 14 11.85 5.89 34.80
N ALA A 15 12.65 4.82 34.84
CA ALA A 15 14.06 4.89 34.43
C ALA A 15 14.27 5.14 32.92
N TYR A 16 13.64 4.36 32.06
CA TYR A 16 13.79 4.45 30.60
C TYR A 16 12.52 4.00 29.86
N GLY A 17 12.42 4.31 28.56
CA GLY A 17 11.34 3.89 27.66
C GLY A 17 11.79 2.82 26.67
N ASN A 18 10.86 2.36 25.84
CA ASN A 18 11.11 1.44 24.74
C ASN A 18 11.76 2.16 23.54
N ALA A 19 12.30 1.37 22.60
CA ALA A 19 12.91 1.91 21.38
C ALA A 19 11.86 2.58 20.46
N ILE A 20 12.18 3.76 19.95
CA ILE A 20 11.35 4.55 19.03
C ILE A 20 11.92 4.45 17.63
N SER A 21 11.11 3.96 16.69
CA SER A 21 11.50 3.70 15.29
C SER A 21 12.75 2.81 15.15
N ASP A 22 13.01 1.97 16.16
CA ASP A 22 14.25 1.19 16.32
C ASP A 22 15.56 2.02 16.37
N ILE A 23 15.45 3.34 16.54
CA ILE A 23 16.58 4.28 16.51
C ILE A 23 16.86 4.86 17.90
N PHE A 24 15.84 5.37 18.59
CA PHE A 24 16.03 6.14 19.83
C PHE A 24 15.59 5.40 21.08
N ILE A 25 16.32 5.57 22.18
CA ILE A 25 15.94 5.09 23.51
C ILE A 25 15.87 6.29 24.46
N PRO A 26 14.66 6.75 24.85
CA PRO A 26 14.52 7.85 25.79
C PRO A 26 14.67 7.36 27.24
N PHE A 27 15.39 8.10 28.07
CA PHE A 27 15.59 7.74 29.49
C PHE A 27 15.77 8.97 30.39
N LYS A 28 15.62 8.78 31.72
CA LYS A 28 15.89 9.84 32.71
C LYS A 28 17.39 10.01 32.92
N VAL A 29 17.83 11.12 33.53
CA VAL A 29 19.26 11.27 33.83
C VAL A 29 19.71 10.18 34.81
N PRO A 30 20.73 9.36 34.49
CA PRO A 30 21.30 8.45 35.48
C PRO A 30 22.16 9.24 36.47
N LEU A 31 22.31 8.71 37.69
CA LEU A 31 23.08 9.36 38.74
C LEU A 31 24.33 8.54 39.07
N ALA A 32 25.45 9.22 39.34
CA ALA A 32 26.66 8.59 39.82
C ALA A 32 26.47 7.93 41.19
N ASP A 33 27.35 7.00 41.51
CA ASP A 33 27.35 6.26 42.76
C ASP A 33 27.41 7.14 44.01
N SER A 34 27.95 8.36 43.91
CA SER A 34 27.98 9.33 45.00
C SER A 34 26.61 9.83 45.43
N PHE A 35 25.55 9.63 44.63
CA PHE A 35 24.17 9.91 45.02
C PHE A 35 23.48 8.73 45.73
N LYS A 36 24.11 7.55 45.81
CA LYS A 36 23.50 6.34 46.40
C LYS A 36 23.06 6.54 47.85
N SER A 37 23.78 7.34 48.64
CA SER A 37 23.39 7.64 50.04
C SER A 37 22.09 8.44 50.16
N GLN A 38 21.64 9.09 49.09
CA GLN A 38 20.39 9.86 49.04
C GLN A 38 19.21 9.05 48.46
N MET A 39 19.43 7.79 48.05
CA MET A 39 18.47 6.95 47.33
C MET A 39 18.29 5.59 47.99
N GLN A 40 17.05 5.12 48.07
CA GLN A 40 16.79 3.73 48.42
C GLN A 40 17.30 2.78 47.31
N PRO A 41 17.72 1.54 47.63
CA PRO A 41 18.27 0.59 46.65
C PRO A 41 17.38 0.35 45.42
N ASN A 42 16.07 0.30 45.62
CA ASN A 42 15.05 0.13 44.57
C ASN A 42 14.90 1.34 43.62
N CYS A 43 15.42 2.51 43.99
CA CYS A 43 15.35 3.73 43.19
C CYS A 43 16.68 4.06 42.48
N GLN A 44 17.71 3.24 42.64
CA GLN A 44 19.02 3.48 42.02
C GLN A 44 18.96 3.32 40.51
N PHE A 45 19.55 4.28 39.79
CA PHE A 45 19.65 4.24 38.33
C PHE A 45 20.95 4.93 37.92
N THR A 46 22.00 4.15 37.67
CA THR A 46 23.35 4.61 37.30
C THR A 46 23.62 4.38 35.81
N PRO A 47 24.65 5.03 35.21
CA PRO A 47 24.97 4.82 33.80
C PRO A 47 25.29 3.35 33.50
N ASP A 48 26.07 2.69 34.35
CA ASP A 48 26.44 1.27 34.23
C ASP A 48 25.22 0.34 34.26
N MET A 49 24.26 0.60 35.17
CA MET A 49 23.00 -0.16 35.21
C MET A 49 22.21 -0.04 33.92
N PHE A 50 22.14 1.16 33.34
CA PHE A 50 21.44 1.40 32.07
C PHE A 50 22.14 0.68 30.91
N ILE A 51 23.46 0.83 30.77
CA ILE A 51 24.25 0.20 29.70
C ILE A 51 24.12 -1.33 29.76
N LYS A 52 24.27 -1.93 30.95
CA LYS A 52 24.10 -3.38 31.14
C LYS A 52 22.69 -3.86 30.80
N THR A 53 21.67 -3.09 31.22
CA THR A 53 20.27 -3.40 30.90
C THR A 53 20.04 -3.38 29.39
N MET A 54 20.58 -2.40 28.67
CA MET A 54 20.40 -2.28 27.22
C MET A 54 21.15 -3.38 26.46
N LYS A 55 22.36 -3.74 26.89
CA LYS A 55 23.08 -4.92 26.39
C LYS A 55 22.26 -6.21 26.57
N SER A 56 21.62 -6.40 27.72
CA SER A 56 20.77 -7.58 27.99
C SER A 56 19.53 -7.64 27.09
N LYS A 57 18.96 -6.49 26.73
CA LYS A 57 17.82 -6.36 25.81
C LYS A 57 18.20 -6.46 24.33
N LYS A 58 19.49 -6.68 24.02
CA LYS A 58 20.06 -6.64 22.65
C LYS A 58 19.88 -5.29 21.97
N ASP A 59 19.75 -4.22 22.76
CA ASP A 59 19.71 -2.84 22.29
C ASP A 59 21.14 -2.27 22.30
N ASN A 60 21.84 -2.36 21.17
CA ASN A 60 23.22 -1.90 21.05
C ASN A 60 23.31 -0.37 20.94
N ILE A 61 23.56 0.32 22.05
CA ILE A 61 23.73 1.78 22.07
C ILE A 61 25.12 2.14 21.56
N GLY A 62 25.19 3.00 20.56
CA GLY A 62 26.47 3.54 20.07
C GLY A 62 26.62 5.06 20.23
N LEU A 63 25.55 5.77 20.56
CA LEU A 63 25.58 7.21 20.83
C LEU A 63 24.72 7.56 22.06
N TRP A 64 25.28 8.40 22.92
CA TRP A 64 24.66 8.91 24.14
C TRP A 64 24.50 10.43 24.04
N VAL A 65 23.26 10.91 24.07
CA VAL A 65 22.93 12.33 23.97
C VAL A 65 22.39 12.85 25.30
N ASP A 66 23.17 13.71 25.94
CA ASP A 66 22.87 14.37 27.19
C ASP A 66 22.35 15.80 26.96
N LEU A 67 21.07 16.02 27.27
CA LEU A 67 20.38 17.30 27.12
C LEU A 67 20.37 18.14 28.41
N THR A 68 21.07 17.71 29.46
CA THR A 68 21.13 18.44 30.73
C THR A 68 22.08 19.63 30.62
N TYR A 69 21.77 20.71 31.33
CA TYR A 69 22.62 21.91 31.33
C TYR A 69 23.88 21.74 32.19
N THR A 70 23.81 20.91 33.23
CA THR A 70 24.86 20.70 34.24
C THR A 70 25.62 19.40 33.99
N ASN A 71 26.88 19.32 34.46
CA ASN A 71 27.71 18.10 34.46
C ASN A 71 27.71 17.39 35.81
N ARG A 72 26.88 17.80 36.77
CA ARG A 72 26.95 17.30 38.15
C ARG A 72 26.48 15.85 38.34
N PHE A 73 25.69 15.30 37.42
CA PHE A 73 24.93 14.07 37.66
C PHE A 73 25.74 12.78 37.54
N TYR A 74 26.59 12.66 36.53
CA TYR A 74 27.50 11.52 36.32
C TYR A 74 28.70 11.96 35.48
N ASP A 75 29.75 11.15 35.44
CA ASP A 75 30.92 11.39 34.58
C ASP A 75 30.73 10.78 33.20
N LYS A 76 31.08 11.54 32.15
CA LYS A 76 30.93 11.07 30.78
C LYS A 76 31.90 9.93 30.46
N GLU A 77 33.01 9.85 31.17
CA GLU A 77 34.06 8.85 31.03
C GLU A 77 33.50 7.43 31.29
N VAL A 78 32.48 7.30 32.14
CA VAL A 78 31.78 6.02 32.41
C VAL A 78 31.04 5.51 31.18
N VAL A 79 30.55 6.41 30.32
CA VAL A 79 29.88 6.07 29.08
C VAL A 79 30.91 5.84 27.97
N GLU A 80 31.90 6.72 27.87
CA GLU A 80 32.96 6.65 26.86
C GLU A 80 33.83 5.39 27.02
N SER A 81 34.07 4.91 28.27
CA SER A 81 34.82 3.68 28.54
C SER A 81 34.15 2.41 28.01
N GLU A 82 32.84 2.45 27.77
CA GLU A 82 32.07 1.34 27.18
C GLU A 82 32.05 1.37 25.64
N GLY A 83 32.83 2.27 25.02
CA GLY A 83 32.91 2.43 23.56
C GLY A 83 31.70 3.16 22.95
N ILE A 84 30.90 3.85 23.78
CA ILE A 84 29.72 4.60 23.36
C ILE A 84 30.11 6.06 23.12
N GLY A 85 29.79 6.62 21.95
CA GLY A 85 30.03 8.03 21.68
C GLY A 85 29.20 8.93 22.59
N TYR A 86 29.79 9.99 23.14
CA TYR A 86 29.10 10.91 24.06
C TYR A 86 28.95 12.30 23.46
N VAL A 87 27.73 12.85 23.50
CA VAL A 87 27.44 14.21 23.07
C VAL A 87 26.60 14.95 24.11
N LYS A 88 27.09 16.11 24.55
CA LYS A 88 26.34 17.02 25.41
C LYS A 88 25.75 18.17 24.61
N LEU A 89 24.43 18.21 24.49
CA LEU A 89 23.70 19.32 23.87
C LEU A 89 23.02 20.14 24.98
N LYS A 90 23.69 21.19 25.45
CA LYS A 90 23.24 21.98 26.60
C LYS A 90 21.95 22.74 26.30
N CYS A 91 20.81 22.19 26.71
CA CYS A 91 19.53 22.91 26.72
C CYS A 91 19.38 23.67 28.05
N ARG A 92 19.12 24.98 28.02
CA ARG A 92 18.91 25.81 29.23
C ARG A 92 17.76 25.24 30.09
N GLY A 93 17.89 25.37 31.41
CA GLY A 93 16.82 25.01 32.34
C GLY A 93 15.74 26.11 32.40
N HIS A 94 14.52 25.71 32.76
CA HIS A 94 13.29 26.51 32.92
C HIS A 94 12.44 26.69 31.66
N GLN A 95 11.51 25.74 31.43
CA GLN A 95 10.32 25.86 30.57
C GLN A 95 10.54 26.46 29.16
N GLN A 96 11.75 26.39 28.64
CA GLN A 96 12.05 26.81 27.27
C GLN A 96 12.21 25.58 26.40
N CYS A 97 11.50 25.59 25.28
CA CYS A 97 11.62 24.60 24.22
C CYS A 97 13.01 24.71 23.55
N PRO A 98 13.59 23.60 23.08
CA PRO A 98 14.82 23.64 22.29
C PRO A 98 14.70 24.60 21.09
N SER A 99 15.73 25.42 20.85
CA SER A 99 15.76 26.33 19.71
C SER A 99 15.93 25.58 18.38
N ASP A 100 15.63 26.23 17.25
CA ASP A 100 15.81 25.61 15.92
C ASP A 100 17.27 25.19 15.68
N GLU A 101 18.23 26.00 16.11
CA GLU A 101 19.65 25.66 16.03
C GLU A 101 19.99 24.38 16.84
N GLN A 102 19.36 24.19 18.01
CA GLN A 102 19.53 22.97 18.81
C GLN A 102 18.87 21.76 18.14
N VAL A 103 17.71 21.95 17.51
CA VAL A 103 17.03 20.91 16.72
C VAL A 103 17.90 20.50 15.53
N ASP A 104 18.38 21.46 14.74
CA ASP A 104 19.28 21.23 13.60
C ASP A 104 20.56 20.50 14.01
N THR A 105 21.17 20.95 15.11
CA THR A 105 22.38 20.33 15.66
C THR A 105 22.11 18.89 16.09
N PHE A 106 21.03 18.65 16.83
CA PHE A 106 20.63 17.31 17.23
C PHE A 106 20.42 16.38 16.02
N ILE A 107 19.72 16.86 14.99
CA ILE A 107 19.46 16.10 13.77
C ILE A 107 20.77 15.79 13.03
N ALA A 108 21.65 16.77 12.87
CA ALA A 108 22.95 16.59 12.22
C ALA A 108 23.82 15.55 12.94
N ILE A 109 23.84 15.57 14.27
CA ILE A 109 24.53 14.57 15.10
C ILE A 109 23.97 13.17 14.84
N CYS A 110 22.64 13.01 14.92
CA CYS A 110 21.98 11.72 14.76
C CYS A 110 22.21 11.14 13.35
N LYS A 111 22.07 11.96 12.29
CA LYS A 111 22.32 11.53 10.90
C LYS A 111 23.75 11.05 10.69
N ARG A 112 24.73 11.85 11.11
CA ARG A 112 26.16 11.52 10.95
C ARG A 112 26.50 10.21 11.66
N PHE A 113 25.88 9.97 12.81
CA PHE A 113 26.06 8.72 13.54
C PHE A 113 25.41 7.53 12.83
N LEU A 114 24.15 7.64 12.41
CA LEU A 114 23.39 6.52 11.79
C LEU A 114 23.92 6.12 10.42
N ILE A 115 24.47 7.06 9.64
CA ILE A 115 25.13 6.75 8.36
C ILE A 115 26.35 5.84 8.59
N LYS A 116 27.11 6.07 9.66
CA LYS A 116 28.29 5.27 9.99
C LYS A 116 27.94 3.98 10.73
N ASN A 117 26.87 3.99 11.53
CA ASN A 117 26.50 2.90 12.44
C ASN A 117 25.01 2.54 12.32
N PRO A 118 24.54 2.00 11.17
CA PRO A 118 23.10 1.81 10.90
C PRO A 118 22.40 0.76 11.77
N LYS A 119 23.16 -0.04 12.53
CA LYS A 119 22.64 -1.09 13.43
C LYS A 119 22.71 -0.71 14.92
N GLN A 120 23.19 0.48 15.25
CA GLN A 120 23.32 0.96 16.62
C GLN A 120 22.27 2.01 16.95
N LYS A 121 21.83 2.05 18.21
CA LYS A 121 20.79 2.94 18.73
C LYS A 121 21.38 4.18 19.40
N ILE A 122 20.58 5.23 19.46
CA ILE A 122 20.90 6.51 20.09
C ILE A 122 20.11 6.61 21.40
N ALA A 123 20.81 6.64 22.53
CA ALA A 123 20.21 6.89 23.83
C ALA A 123 20.13 8.40 24.08
N VAL A 124 18.94 8.92 24.41
CA VAL A 124 18.73 10.36 24.62
C VAL A 124 18.07 10.62 25.97
N HIS A 125 18.64 11.52 26.78
CA HIS A 125 18.04 11.91 28.05
C HIS A 125 18.09 13.42 28.30
N CYS A 126 17.13 13.89 29.10
CA CYS A 126 17.23 15.16 29.82
C CYS A 126 17.18 14.85 31.32
N THR A 127 16.67 15.75 32.17
CA THR A 127 16.53 15.46 33.61
C THR A 127 15.57 14.28 33.84
N HIS A 128 14.36 14.32 33.28
CA HIS A 128 13.35 13.26 33.46
C HIS A 128 13.16 12.37 32.22
N GLY A 129 13.66 12.78 31.06
CA GLY A 129 13.57 11.99 29.83
C GLY A 129 12.24 12.09 29.08
N PHE A 130 11.46 13.15 29.30
CA PHE A 130 10.12 13.34 28.70
C PHE A 130 10.06 14.55 27.77
N ASN A 131 9.90 15.78 28.30
CA ASN A 131 9.59 16.94 27.47
C ASN A 131 10.69 17.32 26.45
N ARG A 132 11.90 17.66 26.90
CA ARG A 132 13.02 18.00 25.98
C ARG A 132 13.46 16.82 25.11
N THR A 133 13.49 15.63 25.70
CA THR A 133 13.86 14.39 25.00
C THR A 133 12.85 14.07 23.89
N GLY A 134 11.57 14.12 24.21
CA GLY A 134 10.47 13.93 23.26
C GLY A 134 10.47 15.00 22.19
N PHE A 135 10.65 16.27 22.56
CA PHE A 135 10.73 17.38 21.61
C PHE A 135 11.77 17.13 20.51
N LEU A 136 13.01 16.79 20.88
CA LEU A 136 14.08 16.56 19.90
C LEU A 136 13.88 15.26 19.11
N ILE A 137 13.41 14.18 19.74
CA ILE A 137 13.12 12.92 19.04
C ILE A 137 11.98 13.11 18.04
N CYS A 138 10.87 13.73 18.43
CA CYS A 138 9.75 14.03 17.55
C CYS A 138 10.18 14.96 16.40
N SER A 139 10.96 16.00 16.69
CA SER A 139 11.51 16.89 15.64
C SER A 139 12.36 16.13 14.61
N TYR A 140 13.14 15.16 15.06
CA TYR A 140 13.95 14.32 14.17
C TYR A 140 13.08 13.41 13.30
N LEU A 141 12.09 12.72 13.88
CA LEU A 141 11.18 11.84 13.13
C LEU A 141 10.42 12.61 12.05
N VAL A 142 9.94 13.81 12.38
CA VAL A 142 9.24 14.67 11.41
C VAL A 142 10.18 15.09 10.28
N ARG A 143 11.39 15.58 10.59
CA ARG A 143 12.27 16.16 9.57
C ARG A 143 13.04 15.15 8.73
N GLU A 144 13.30 13.96 9.25
CA GLU A 144 14.14 12.95 8.57
C GLU A 144 13.36 11.76 8.03
N PHE A 145 12.20 11.47 8.60
CA PHE A 145 11.36 10.34 8.18
C PHE A 145 9.98 10.80 7.66
N ASP A 146 9.76 12.11 7.52
CA ASP A 146 8.51 12.71 7.09
C ASP A 146 7.29 12.23 7.91
N TRP A 147 7.50 12.01 9.22
CA TRP A 147 6.41 11.66 10.11
C TRP A 147 5.50 12.86 10.34
N ASP A 148 4.20 12.58 10.47
CA ASP A 148 3.26 13.54 11.05
C ASP A 148 3.62 13.81 12.52
N ILE A 149 3.49 15.07 12.97
CA ILE A 149 3.92 15.47 14.32
C ILE A 149 3.06 14.81 15.40
N GLU A 150 1.76 14.64 15.15
CA GLU A 150 0.86 13.94 16.06
C GLU A 150 1.26 12.47 16.17
N ALA A 151 1.56 11.82 15.04
CA ALA A 151 2.06 10.45 15.02
C ALA A 151 3.40 10.30 15.77
N ALA A 152 4.30 11.27 15.63
CA ALA A 152 5.58 11.28 16.34
C ALA A 152 5.39 11.45 17.86
N ILE A 153 4.48 12.33 18.29
CA ILE A 153 4.13 12.54 19.71
C ILE A 153 3.47 11.28 20.29
N ILE A 154 2.51 10.68 19.58
CA ILE A 154 1.84 9.44 19.99
C ILE A 154 2.84 8.29 20.11
N GLN A 155 3.78 8.17 19.17
CA GLN A 155 4.78 7.11 19.23
C GLN A 155 5.77 7.32 20.38
N PHE A 156 6.17 8.57 20.65
CA PHE A 156 6.96 8.90 21.84
C PHE A 156 6.20 8.56 23.12
N ALA A 157 4.91 8.91 23.21
CA ALA A 157 4.05 8.59 24.35
C ALA A 157 3.89 7.08 24.59
N LYS A 158 3.74 6.28 23.52
CA LYS A 158 3.68 4.81 23.62
C LYS A 158 4.98 4.20 24.11
N ALA A 159 6.11 4.70 23.61
CA ALA A 159 7.43 4.20 23.99
C ALA A 159 7.83 4.69 25.40
N ARG A 160 7.36 5.86 25.81
CA ARG A 160 7.71 6.52 27.07
C ARG A 160 6.47 7.16 27.71
N PRO A 161 5.55 6.37 28.30
CA PRO A 161 4.30 6.89 28.87
C PRO A 161 4.55 7.85 30.05
N PRO A 162 3.81 8.98 30.14
CA PRO A 162 2.67 9.36 29.29
C PRO A 162 3.05 10.13 28.02
N GLY A 163 4.33 10.40 27.78
CA GLY A 163 4.83 11.22 26.68
C GLY A 163 5.24 12.64 27.12
N ILE A 164 5.19 13.59 26.19
CA ILE A 164 5.44 15.01 26.50
C ILE A 164 4.23 15.51 27.30
N TYR A 165 4.40 15.80 28.59
CA TYR A 165 3.31 16.15 29.50
C TYR A 165 3.24 17.64 29.82
N LYS A 166 4.02 18.46 29.12
CA LYS A 166 3.91 19.92 29.23
C LYS A 166 3.45 20.52 27.90
N GLN A 167 2.40 21.32 27.99
CA GLN A 167 1.71 21.86 26.82
C GLN A 167 2.60 22.80 26.00
N ASP A 168 3.44 23.62 26.64
CA ASP A 168 4.41 24.52 25.98
C ASP A 168 5.33 23.79 24.98
N TYR A 169 5.73 22.56 25.28
CA TYR A 169 6.54 21.73 24.38
C TYR A 169 5.74 21.19 23.20
N ILE A 170 4.49 20.76 23.42
CA ILE A 170 3.61 20.32 22.34
C ILE A 170 3.26 21.50 21.45
N ASP A 171 2.90 22.63 22.03
CA ASP A 171 2.57 23.86 21.32
C ASP A 171 3.70 24.33 20.42
N GLU A 172 4.95 24.30 20.89
CA GLU A 172 6.09 24.63 20.02
C GLU A 172 6.35 23.58 18.95
N LEU A 173 6.17 22.29 19.23
CA LEU A 173 6.28 21.25 18.19
C LEU A 173 5.25 21.47 17.09
N PHE A 174 4.00 21.73 17.45
CA PHE A 174 2.95 22.04 16.50
C PHE A 174 3.24 23.35 15.79
N LYS A 175 3.65 24.42 16.48
CA LYS A 175 4.07 25.68 15.84
C LYS A 175 5.22 25.50 14.82
N LYS A 176 6.16 24.58 15.07
CA LYS A 176 7.27 24.30 14.13
C LYS A 176 6.85 23.43 12.95
N PHE A 177 6.04 22.40 13.20
CA PHE A 177 5.85 21.32 12.25
C PHE A 177 4.44 21.25 11.64
N ASP A 178 3.43 21.82 12.29
CA ASP A 178 2.02 21.84 11.90
C ASP A 178 1.34 23.18 12.31
N SER A 179 0.03 23.21 12.59
CA SER A 179 -0.69 24.35 13.19
C SER A 179 -0.88 24.15 14.70
N ILE A 180 -0.78 25.24 15.47
CA ILE A 180 -1.09 25.22 16.91
C ILE A 180 -2.57 24.88 17.19
N ASP A 181 -3.45 25.05 16.20
CA ASP A 181 -4.87 24.70 16.32
C ASP A 181 -5.10 23.18 16.30
N ASN A 182 -4.16 22.41 15.74
CA ASN A 182 -4.16 20.96 15.75
C ASN A 182 -3.45 20.39 16.99
N ARG A 183 -3.03 21.24 17.94
CA ARG A 183 -2.25 20.79 19.09
C ARG A 183 -2.99 19.71 19.86
N THR A 184 -2.29 18.64 20.14
CA THR A 184 -2.79 17.65 21.08
C THR A 184 -2.73 18.23 22.50
N ILE A 185 -3.71 17.87 23.32
CA ILE A 185 -3.69 18.22 24.73
C ILE A 185 -2.65 17.33 25.40
N ALA A 186 -1.72 17.95 26.11
CA ALA A 186 -0.74 17.24 26.91
C ALA A 186 -1.47 16.34 27.91
N PRO A 187 -1.03 15.08 28.07
CA PRO A 187 -1.59 14.20 29.08
C PRO A 187 -1.45 14.82 30.47
N GLU A 188 -2.35 14.41 31.38
CA GLU A 188 -2.26 14.82 32.77
C GLU A 188 -0.85 14.61 33.33
N ARG A 189 -0.43 15.57 34.12
CA ARG A 189 0.90 15.56 34.72
C ARG A 189 1.02 14.28 35.57
N PRO A 190 1.98 13.38 35.25
CA PRO A 190 2.00 12.07 35.89
C PRO A 190 2.20 12.17 37.40
N GLY A 191 1.54 11.30 38.18
CA GLY A 191 1.44 11.40 39.64
C GLY A 191 2.77 11.51 40.41
N TRP A 192 3.85 10.93 39.88
CA TRP A 192 5.22 11.08 40.41
C TRP A 192 5.78 12.51 40.32
N CYS A 193 5.04 13.44 39.71
CA CYS A 193 5.38 14.86 39.68
C CYS A 193 4.78 15.68 40.84
N ASN A 194 3.89 15.11 41.66
CA ASN A 194 3.08 15.85 42.64
C ASN A 194 3.58 15.68 44.09
N GLU A 195 4.52 14.76 44.34
CA GLU A 195 4.92 14.36 45.71
C GLU A 195 5.81 15.36 46.47
N ASP A 196 6.01 16.58 45.98
CA ASP A 196 6.80 17.62 46.67
C ASP A 196 6.01 18.92 46.97
N ASP A 197 4.71 19.00 46.63
CA ASP A 197 3.88 20.23 46.80
C ASP A 197 2.97 20.20 48.06
N ASP A 198 3.18 19.27 49.01
CA ASP A 198 2.48 19.25 50.31
C ASP A 198 3.18 20.15 51.35
N ASN A 199 3.26 21.46 51.07
CA ASN A 199 3.50 22.50 52.09
C ASN A 199 3.09 23.87 51.55
N SER A 200 1.82 24.24 51.73
CA SER A 200 1.39 25.49 52.40
C SER A 200 -0.05 25.89 52.02
N ASP A 201 -0.89 25.87 53.05
CA ASP A 201 -1.95 26.81 53.41
C ASP A 201 -3.26 26.85 52.62
N ASP A 202 -4.29 26.36 53.34
CA ASP A 202 -5.71 26.62 53.22
C ASP A 202 -6.04 28.11 53.02
N GLU A 203 -6.96 28.41 52.10
CA GLU A 203 -8.08 29.32 52.40
C GLU A 203 -9.26 29.15 51.40
N GLY A 204 -10.33 28.54 51.92
CA GLY A 204 -11.75 28.90 51.78
C GLY A 204 -12.37 29.29 50.41
N GLY A 205 -13.43 28.55 50.03
CA GLY A 205 -14.55 29.14 49.28
C GLY A 205 -15.37 28.20 48.39
N SER A 206 -16.51 27.73 48.91
CA SER A 206 -17.49 26.83 48.29
C SER A 206 -17.98 27.21 46.88
N SER A 207 -18.34 26.18 46.08
CA SER A 207 -19.51 26.29 45.21
C SER A 207 -20.34 25.01 45.21
N ASN A 208 -21.63 25.21 45.46
CA ASN A 208 -22.67 24.24 45.74
C ASN A 208 -23.11 23.45 44.51
N PHE A 209 -23.38 22.16 44.73
CA PHE A 209 -24.30 21.37 43.92
C PHE A 209 -25.74 21.89 44.09
N ALA A 210 -26.43 22.12 42.98
CA ALA A 210 -27.89 22.06 42.94
C ALA A 210 -28.38 21.66 41.53
N SER A 211 -28.88 20.42 41.43
CA SER A 211 -29.90 20.01 40.48
C SER A 211 -31.18 20.84 40.67
N THR A 212 -31.98 21.06 39.61
CA THR A 212 -33.45 20.81 39.55
C THR A 212 -34.03 21.27 38.20
N SER A 213 -34.73 20.34 37.55
CA SER A 213 -35.98 20.41 36.75
C SER A 213 -36.34 21.59 35.84
N GLY A 214 -37.05 21.25 34.75
CA GLY A 214 -37.35 22.14 33.64
C GLY A 214 -38.56 23.04 33.81
N ASN A 215 -38.79 23.85 32.77
CA ASN A 215 -40.07 24.50 32.49
C ASN A 215 -40.19 24.85 31.00
N ASN A 216 -41.36 24.47 30.45
CA ASN A 216 -41.88 24.89 29.16
C ASN A 216 -42.47 26.30 29.25
N VAL A 217 -42.03 27.22 28.39
CA VAL A 217 -42.79 28.38 27.85
C VAL A 217 -42.02 28.81 26.59
N GLY A 218 -42.54 29.15 25.42
CA GLY A 218 -43.87 29.27 24.85
C GLY A 218 -43.65 29.70 23.39
N ALA A 219 -44.50 29.21 22.48
CA ALA A 219 -44.39 29.49 21.06
C ALA A 219 -44.77 30.95 20.74
N SER A 220 -43.91 31.64 20.00
CA SER A 220 -44.28 32.84 19.24
C SER A 220 -43.75 32.71 17.81
N THR A 221 -44.67 32.51 16.88
CA THR A 221 -44.49 32.56 15.44
C THR A 221 -44.32 34.00 14.94
N SER A 222 -43.26 34.27 14.19
CA SER A 222 -43.31 35.15 13.03
C SER A 222 -42.15 34.86 12.06
N SER A 223 -42.52 34.55 10.82
CA SER A 223 -41.79 34.39 9.56
C SER A 223 -40.53 35.27 9.37
N THR A 224 -39.52 34.93 8.55
CA THR A 224 -39.64 34.68 7.09
C THR A 224 -38.36 34.05 6.48
N THR A 225 -38.53 32.97 5.71
CA THR A 225 -37.86 32.54 4.45
C THR A 225 -36.33 32.35 4.27
N ASN A 226 -36.02 31.21 3.62
CA ASN A 226 -34.83 30.80 2.84
C ASN A 226 -33.70 30.01 3.55
N GLN A 227 -33.99 28.76 3.92
CA GLN A 227 -32.99 27.69 3.89
C GLN A 227 -33.40 26.67 2.81
N SER A 228 -32.75 26.72 1.65
CA SER A 228 -32.96 25.74 0.58
C SER A 228 -31.61 25.15 0.11
N ASN A 229 -31.60 23.82 0.00
CA ASN A 229 -30.81 23.02 -0.95
C ASN A 229 -29.28 22.85 -0.80
N ASN A 230 -28.66 22.91 0.39
CA ASN A 230 -27.30 22.35 0.55
C ASN A 230 -27.35 20.88 1.03
N PRO A 231 -27.10 19.88 0.17
CA PRO A 231 -27.14 18.46 0.56
C PRO A 231 -26.01 18.07 1.52
N PHE A 232 -24.94 18.87 1.63
CA PHE A 232 -23.80 18.57 2.51
C PHE A 232 -24.00 19.07 3.93
N GLY A 233 -24.90 20.03 4.16
CA GLY A 233 -25.12 20.64 5.49
C GLY A 233 -23.91 21.41 6.04
N ILE A 234 -22.97 21.82 5.19
CA ILE A 234 -21.74 22.54 5.57
C ILE A 234 -21.91 24.03 5.26
N GLU A 235 -21.80 24.86 6.28
CA GLU A 235 -21.76 26.33 6.13
C GLU A 235 -20.54 26.74 5.28
N GLY A 236 -20.72 27.60 4.29
CA GLY A 236 -19.65 27.96 3.33
C GLY A 236 -19.66 27.18 2.00
N ILE A 237 -20.48 26.12 1.90
CA ILE A 237 -20.79 25.48 0.61
C ILE A 237 -22.25 25.77 0.26
N THR A 238 -22.50 26.35 -0.91
CA THR A 238 -23.85 26.76 -1.33
C THR A 238 -24.20 26.21 -2.70
N PHE A 239 -25.34 25.54 -2.82
CA PHE A 239 -25.85 25.08 -4.12
C PHE A 239 -26.17 26.26 -5.03
N VAL A 240 -25.72 26.20 -6.28
CA VAL A 240 -25.97 27.23 -7.30
C VAL A 240 -26.86 26.64 -8.38
N ASN A 241 -28.04 27.24 -8.57
CA ASN A 241 -29.01 26.82 -9.59
C ASN A 241 -29.10 27.78 -10.79
N ASP A 242 -28.24 28.79 -10.85
CA ASP A 242 -28.20 29.77 -11.94
C ASP A 242 -27.40 29.21 -13.12
N ASN A 243 -28.12 28.73 -14.14
CA ASN A 243 -27.50 28.12 -15.31
C ASN A 243 -26.75 29.11 -16.20
N GLU A 244 -27.15 30.38 -16.25
CA GLU A 244 -26.44 31.40 -17.04
C GLU A 244 -25.09 31.72 -16.40
N LYS A 245 -25.07 31.92 -15.07
CA LYS A 245 -23.84 32.11 -14.31
C LYS A 245 -22.91 30.90 -14.40
N LEU A 246 -23.46 29.68 -14.35
CA LEU A 246 -22.67 28.44 -14.35
C LEU A 246 -22.19 27.99 -15.73
N ALA A 247 -22.82 28.44 -16.82
CA ALA A 247 -22.45 28.07 -18.18
C ALA A 247 -20.95 28.24 -18.49
N PRO A 248 -20.29 29.40 -18.20
CA PRO A 248 -18.86 29.56 -18.45
C PRO A 248 -18.00 28.62 -17.60
N PHE A 249 -18.32 28.42 -16.32
CA PHE A 249 -17.54 27.55 -15.42
C PHE A 249 -17.68 26.06 -15.78
N ARG A 250 -18.89 25.62 -16.16
CA ARG A 250 -19.10 24.26 -16.68
C ARG A 250 -18.33 24.04 -17.97
N LYS A 251 -18.36 25.02 -18.88
CA LYS A 251 -17.60 24.97 -20.13
C LYS A 251 -16.10 24.87 -19.86
N MET A 252 -15.56 25.72 -19.00
CA MET A 252 -14.17 25.69 -18.56
C MET A 252 -13.77 24.33 -17.98
N CYS A 253 -14.59 23.75 -17.09
CA CYS A 253 -14.36 22.42 -16.53
C CYS A 253 -14.31 21.34 -17.62
N THR A 254 -15.24 21.37 -18.60
CA THR A 254 -15.24 20.40 -19.71
C THR A 254 -14.09 20.59 -20.68
N GLU A 255 -13.69 21.84 -20.97
CA GLU A 255 -12.58 22.16 -21.87
C GLU A 255 -11.23 21.73 -21.27
N MET A 256 -10.99 22.01 -19.98
CA MET A 256 -9.80 21.54 -19.26
C MET A 256 -9.69 20.01 -19.28
N CYS A 257 -10.82 19.31 -19.17
CA CYS A 257 -10.87 17.85 -19.26
C CYS A 257 -10.84 17.30 -20.70
N LYS A 258 -10.89 18.16 -21.72
CA LYS A 258 -11.07 17.79 -23.14
C LYS A 258 -12.30 16.91 -23.37
N TYR A 259 -13.34 17.11 -22.56
CA TYR A 259 -14.54 16.28 -22.56
C TYR A 259 -15.60 16.87 -23.50
N ARG A 260 -15.96 16.13 -24.56
CA ARG A 260 -16.85 16.61 -25.63
C ARG A 260 -18.33 16.32 -25.40
N ARG A 261 -18.68 15.57 -24.35
CA ARG A 261 -20.07 15.20 -24.05
C ARG A 261 -20.64 16.13 -22.99
N ASN A 262 -21.96 16.18 -22.91
CA ASN A 262 -22.65 16.89 -21.83
C ASN A 262 -22.53 16.07 -20.52
N GLY A 263 -22.36 16.77 -19.41
CA GLY A 263 -22.33 16.19 -18.06
C GLY A 263 -20.95 16.18 -17.41
N PHE A 264 -20.85 15.48 -16.29
CA PHE A 264 -19.66 15.48 -15.43
C PHE A 264 -18.43 14.85 -16.12
N PRO A 265 -17.30 15.58 -16.24
CA PRO A 265 -16.14 15.10 -16.98
C PRO A 265 -15.18 14.22 -16.18
N GLY A 266 -15.33 14.10 -14.85
CA GLY A 266 -14.39 13.36 -13.99
C GLY A 266 -14.23 11.88 -14.35
N SER A 267 -13.02 11.32 -14.18
CA SER A 267 -12.65 9.97 -14.59
C SER A 267 -13.39 8.86 -13.83
N GLN A 268 -14.24 8.06 -14.48
CA GLN A 268 -15.07 7.04 -13.82
C GLN A 268 -14.37 5.67 -13.79
N PRO A 269 -14.04 5.14 -12.59
CA PRO A 269 -13.40 3.84 -12.47
C PRO A 269 -14.36 2.68 -12.69
N VAL A 270 -13.83 1.57 -13.22
CA VAL A 270 -14.54 0.31 -13.41
C VAL A 270 -14.25 -0.68 -12.29
N SER A 271 -15.18 -1.59 -12.02
CA SER A 271 -14.98 -2.60 -10.98
C SER A 271 -13.83 -3.54 -11.35
N LEU A 272 -13.02 -3.89 -10.36
CA LEU A 272 -12.00 -4.91 -10.49
C LEU A 272 -12.67 -6.29 -10.61
N THR A 273 -12.32 -7.05 -11.63
CA THR A 273 -12.85 -8.38 -11.93
C THR A 273 -11.74 -9.36 -12.28
N THR A 274 -12.05 -10.65 -12.29
CA THR A 274 -11.12 -11.72 -12.67
C THR A 274 -10.52 -11.53 -14.07
N GLU A 275 -11.23 -10.84 -14.97
CA GLU A 275 -10.79 -10.62 -16.35
C GLU A 275 -9.83 -9.43 -16.49
N ASN A 276 -9.95 -8.40 -15.64
CA ASN A 276 -9.13 -7.19 -15.75
C ASN A 276 -8.02 -7.10 -14.69
N ILE A 277 -7.99 -8.01 -13.71
CA ILE A 277 -6.93 -8.01 -12.68
C ILE A 277 -5.52 -8.19 -13.28
N SER A 278 -5.41 -8.86 -14.43
CA SER A 278 -4.15 -9.01 -15.17
C SER A 278 -3.54 -7.68 -15.58
N MET A 279 -4.33 -6.62 -15.74
CA MET A 279 -3.83 -5.27 -16.07
C MET A 279 -2.86 -4.75 -15.00
N MET A 280 -3.07 -5.09 -13.73
CA MET A 280 -2.18 -4.71 -12.64
C MET A 280 -0.85 -5.47 -12.64
N MET A 281 -0.74 -6.53 -13.44
CA MET A 281 0.49 -7.30 -13.64
C MET A 281 1.27 -6.82 -14.87
N GLU A 282 0.56 -6.27 -15.86
CA GLU A 282 1.14 -5.79 -17.12
C GLU A 282 1.68 -4.36 -17.01
N GLU A 283 1.14 -3.57 -16.08
CA GLU A 283 1.49 -2.18 -15.90
C GLU A 283 1.72 -1.77 -14.46
N GLU A 284 2.37 -0.62 -14.30
CA GLU A 284 2.62 -0.04 -12.99
C GLU A 284 1.37 0.68 -12.47
N TYR A 285 0.92 0.28 -11.28
CA TYR A 285 -0.21 0.86 -10.57
C TYR A 285 0.22 1.40 -9.20
N MET A 286 -0.44 2.46 -8.78
CA MET A 286 -0.51 2.90 -7.39
C MET A 286 -1.89 2.60 -6.82
N VAL A 287 -1.95 2.40 -5.52
CA VAL A 287 -3.18 2.04 -4.81
C VAL A 287 -3.44 3.02 -3.66
N SER A 288 -4.71 3.35 -3.48
CA SER A 288 -5.21 4.08 -2.31
C SER A 288 -6.49 3.41 -1.77
N TRP A 289 -6.89 3.76 -0.56
CA TRP A 289 -8.18 3.35 -0.04
C TRP A 289 -9.30 4.07 -0.79
N LYS A 290 -10.47 3.45 -0.89
CA LYS A 290 -11.67 4.12 -1.37
C LYS A 290 -12.45 4.59 -0.15
N ALA A 291 -12.63 5.91 -0.01
CA ALA A 291 -13.46 6.46 1.05
C ALA A 291 -14.94 6.34 0.68
N ASP A 292 -15.77 6.27 1.71
CA ASP A 292 -17.20 6.52 1.57
C ASP A 292 -17.48 8.02 1.68
N GLY A 293 -17.40 8.72 0.55
CA GLY A 293 -17.57 10.17 0.47
C GLY A 293 -18.14 10.62 -0.87
N ASP A 294 -18.51 11.90 -0.93
CA ASP A 294 -19.09 12.53 -2.10
C ASP A 294 -18.00 12.93 -3.09
N ARG A 295 -18.04 12.37 -4.30
CA ARG A 295 -17.07 12.69 -5.34
C ARG A 295 -17.35 14.08 -5.92
N LEU A 296 -16.37 14.97 -5.86
CA LEU A 296 -16.47 16.35 -6.36
C LEU A 296 -15.20 16.75 -7.11
N MET A 297 -15.37 17.38 -8.27
CA MET A 297 -14.28 18.13 -8.92
C MET A 297 -14.30 19.57 -8.43
N LEU A 298 -13.16 20.11 -8.01
CA LEU A 298 -13.02 21.50 -7.59
C LEU A 298 -12.40 22.32 -8.71
N LEU A 299 -13.20 23.26 -9.25
CA LEU A 299 -12.72 24.30 -10.15
C LEU A 299 -12.39 25.55 -9.32
N ILE A 300 -11.15 26.02 -9.42
CA ILE A 300 -10.70 27.30 -8.87
C ILE A 300 -10.51 28.22 -10.08
N ALA A 301 -11.56 28.97 -10.44
CA ALA A 301 -11.50 29.91 -11.56
C ALA A 301 -10.92 31.26 -11.11
N GLY A 302 -11.18 31.66 -9.87
CA GLY A 302 -10.69 32.90 -9.26
C GLY A 302 -10.78 32.86 -7.73
N PRO A 303 -10.30 33.90 -7.03
CA PRO A 303 -10.30 33.97 -5.56
C PRO A 303 -11.70 33.80 -4.92
N ASN A 304 -12.74 34.28 -5.60
CA ASN A 304 -14.14 34.19 -5.14
C ASN A 304 -15.00 33.26 -6.01
N ASP A 305 -14.39 32.65 -7.03
CA ASP A 305 -15.06 31.81 -8.03
C ASP A 305 -14.49 30.39 -7.94
N MET A 306 -14.88 29.71 -6.86
CA MET A 306 -14.56 28.31 -6.62
C MET A 306 -15.84 27.48 -6.61
N TYR A 307 -15.86 26.42 -7.41
CA TYR A 307 -17.05 25.59 -7.58
C TYR A 307 -16.69 24.12 -7.48
N PHE A 308 -17.41 23.40 -6.62
CA PHE A 308 -17.49 21.95 -6.67
C PHE A 308 -18.52 21.52 -7.71
N PHE A 309 -18.17 20.51 -8.50
CA PHE A 309 -19.09 19.81 -9.39
C PHE A 309 -19.22 18.35 -8.96
N ASP A 310 -20.47 17.92 -8.74
CA ASP A 310 -20.77 16.53 -8.40
C ASP A 310 -20.99 15.65 -9.64
N ARG A 311 -21.33 14.37 -9.43
CA ARG A 311 -21.56 13.40 -10.50
C ARG A 311 -22.72 13.75 -11.43
N ASP A 312 -23.72 14.49 -10.94
CA ASP A 312 -24.86 14.97 -11.72
C ASP A 312 -24.55 16.33 -12.39
N PHE A 313 -23.31 16.81 -12.25
CA PHE A 313 -22.83 18.09 -12.74
C PHE A 313 -23.58 19.30 -12.15
N ARG A 314 -24.12 19.12 -10.93
CA ARG A 314 -24.62 20.19 -10.07
C ARG A 314 -23.44 20.95 -9.50
N ALA A 315 -23.59 22.27 -9.41
CA ALA A 315 -22.52 23.15 -8.96
C ALA A 315 -22.79 23.65 -7.55
N PHE A 316 -21.75 23.66 -6.73
CA PHE A 316 -21.77 24.18 -5.37
C PHE A 316 -20.64 25.18 -5.21
N GLN A 317 -20.96 26.44 -4.94
CA GLN A 317 -19.98 27.47 -4.71
C GLN A 317 -19.31 27.24 -3.36
N LEU A 318 -17.98 27.28 -3.35
CA LEU A 318 -17.14 27.16 -2.17
C LEU A 318 -16.67 28.56 -1.75
N ASN A 319 -17.07 28.99 -0.57
CA ASN A 319 -16.71 30.28 0.01
C ASN A 319 -15.75 30.07 1.19
N ASN A 320 -15.03 31.13 1.56
CA ASN A 320 -14.15 31.16 2.74
C ASN A 320 -13.07 30.06 2.74
N VAL A 321 -12.55 29.70 1.57
CA VAL A 321 -11.40 28.81 1.40
C VAL A 321 -10.37 29.52 0.54
N THR A 322 -9.10 29.46 0.92
CA THR A 322 -8.05 30.21 0.19
C THR A 322 -7.02 29.26 -0.44
N PHE A 323 -6.82 29.39 -1.75
CA PHE A 323 -5.73 28.75 -2.48
C PHE A 323 -4.77 29.82 -2.98
N LEU A 324 -3.47 29.66 -2.71
CA LEU A 324 -2.44 30.60 -3.12
C LEU A 324 -1.48 29.96 -4.12
N GLN A 325 -0.98 30.77 -5.03
CA GLN A 325 0.10 30.43 -5.93
C GLN A 325 1.42 30.28 -5.17
N LYS A 326 2.31 29.49 -5.76
CA LYS A 326 3.64 29.28 -5.20
C LYS A 326 4.48 30.55 -5.30
N ASN A 327 5.07 30.97 -4.17
CA ASN A 327 6.03 32.08 -4.06
C ASN A 327 5.50 33.51 -4.29
N THR A 328 4.27 33.70 -4.77
CA THR A 328 3.72 35.05 -5.06
C THR A 328 2.68 35.51 -4.04
N ASN A 329 2.16 34.61 -3.20
CA ASN A 329 1.00 34.84 -2.31
C ASN A 329 -0.26 35.33 -3.06
N GLU A 330 -0.27 35.28 -4.39
CA GLU A 330 -1.44 35.62 -5.20
C GLU A 330 -2.46 34.48 -5.18
N PRO A 331 -3.76 34.75 -5.38
CA PRO A 331 -4.75 33.70 -5.47
C PRO A 331 -4.47 32.72 -6.63
N LEU A 332 -4.62 31.44 -6.35
CA LEU A 332 -4.57 30.41 -7.38
C LEU A 332 -5.80 30.54 -8.28
N THR A 333 -5.61 30.43 -9.60
CA THR A 333 -6.69 30.54 -10.59
C THR A 333 -6.57 29.44 -11.63
N ASN A 334 -7.57 29.32 -12.51
CA ASN A 334 -7.59 28.40 -13.64
C ASN A 334 -7.11 26.97 -13.32
N THR A 335 -7.51 26.44 -12.17
CA THR A 335 -7.06 25.14 -11.66
C THR A 335 -8.23 24.18 -11.48
N LEU A 336 -8.05 22.92 -11.89
CA LEU A 336 -9.08 21.90 -11.80
C LEU A 336 -8.55 20.63 -11.12
N LEU A 337 -9.12 20.33 -9.96
CA LEU A 337 -8.75 19.21 -9.10
C LEU A 337 -9.86 18.15 -9.09
N ASP A 338 -9.49 16.88 -9.00
CA ASP A 338 -10.42 15.77 -8.78
C ASP A 338 -10.21 15.18 -7.38
N GLY A 339 -11.31 14.89 -6.70
CA GLY A 339 -11.28 14.57 -5.28
C GLY A 339 -12.61 14.07 -4.73
N GLU A 340 -12.63 13.86 -3.42
CA GLU A 340 -13.80 13.42 -2.67
C GLU A 340 -13.93 14.22 -1.36
N LEU A 341 -15.16 14.56 -1.01
CA LEU A 341 -15.51 15.18 0.26
C LEU A 341 -15.93 14.08 1.24
N VAL A 342 -15.20 13.96 2.35
CA VAL A 342 -15.44 12.99 3.41
C VAL A 342 -15.76 13.73 4.71
N ASN A 343 -16.49 13.07 5.61
CA ASN A 343 -16.74 13.56 6.96
C ASN A 343 -15.88 12.76 7.94
N ASP A 344 -14.81 13.38 8.44
CA ASP A 344 -13.95 12.78 9.44
C ASP A 344 -14.58 12.94 10.84
N LEU A 345 -14.64 11.86 11.61
CA LEU A 345 -15.03 11.87 13.01
C LEU A 345 -13.78 12.02 13.88
N VAL A 346 -13.54 13.22 14.40
CA VAL A 346 -12.42 13.52 15.30
C VAL A 346 -12.99 13.82 16.67
N ASN A 347 -12.71 12.96 17.65
CA ASN A 347 -13.26 13.06 19.02
C ASN A 347 -14.80 13.19 19.08
N GLY A 348 -15.50 12.55 18.14
CA GLY A 348 -16.97 12.60 18.04
C GLY A 348 -17.53 13.84 17.32
N VAL A 349 -16.66 14.76 16.88
CA VAL A 349 -17.05 15.94 16.08
C VAL A 349 -16.85 15.62 14.60
N SER A 350 -17.87 15.91 13.79
CA SER A 350 -17.80 15.77 12.33
C SER A 350 -17.01 16.92 11.72
N CYS A 351 -15.89 16.61 11.08
CA CYS A 351 -15.00 17.54 10.42
C CYS A 351 -14.97 17.25 8.92
N PRO A 352 -15.66 18.03 8.07
CA PRO A 352 -15.66 17.82 6.64
C PRO A 352 -14.29 18.10 6.02
N ARG A 353 -13.88 17.25 5.08
CA ARG A 353 -12.56 17.29 4.44
C ARG A 353 -12.63 16.91 2.97
N TYR A 354 -12.04 17.74 2.12
CA TYR A 354 -11.83 17.45 0.71
C TYR A 354 -10.45 16.81 0.50
N LEU A 355 -10.46 15.55 0.04
CA LEU A 355 -9.30 14.76 -0.30
C LEU A 355 -9.04 14.85 -1.81
N ILE A 356 -7.98 15.55 -2.19
CA ILE A 356 -7.56 15.69 -3.59
C ILE A 356 -6.75 14.44 -3.97
N TYR A 357 -7.17 13.74 -5.02
CA TYR A 357 -6.46 12.54 -5.48
C TYR A 357 -5.93 12.64 -6.91
N ASP A 358 -6.38 13.61 -7.72
CA ASP A 358 -5.81 13.87 -9.05
C ASP A 358 -5.96 15.36 -9.44
N ILE A 359 -5.26 15.79 -10.48
CA ILE A 359 -5.28 17.15 -11.04
C ILE A 359 -5.32 17.09 -12.56
N VAL A 360 -6.15 17.95 -13.15
CA VAL A 360 -6.34 18.04 -14.61
C VAL A 360 -5.60 19.24 -15.17
N CYS A 361 -5.70 20.37 -14.47
CA CYS A 361 -5.16 21.65 -14.91
C CYS A 361 -4.66 22.44 -13.70
N ILE A 362 -3.54 23.14 -13.84
CA ILE A 362 -2.97 24.04 -12.83
C ILE A 362 -2.64 25.37 -13.51
N GLU A 363 -3.26 26.45 -13.06
CA GLU A 363 -3.02 27.82 -13.59
C GLU A 363 -3.14 27.91 -15.12
N GLY A 364 -4.13 27.22 -15.70
CA GLY A 364 -4.35 27.16 -17.15
C GLY A 364 -3.43 26.18 -17.90
N SER A 365 -2.41 25.62 -17.24
CA SER A 365 -1.53 24.61 -17.81
C SER A 365 -2.15 23.21 -17.71
N ASP A 366 -2.29 22.56 -18.86
CA ASP A 366 -2.77 21.18 -18.96
C ASP A 366 -1.71 20.19 -18.45
N VAL A 367 -2.06 19.41 -17.42
CA VAL A 367 -1.19 18.39 -16.82
C VAL A 367 -1.73 16.98 -17.02
N THR A 368 -2.75 16.80 -17.86
CA THR A 368 -3.39 15.50 -18.11
C THR A 368 -2.44 14.48 -18.72
N MET A 369 -1.44 14.92 -19.48
CA MET A 369 -0.46 14.04 -20.12
C MET A 369 0.70 13.62 -19.21
N GLU A 370 0.85 14.28 -18.06
CA GLU A 370 1.86 13.90 -17.07
C GLU A 370 1.55 12.53 -16.48
N ASN A 371 2.59 11.79 -16.07
CA ASN A 371 2.37 10.56 -15.32
C ASN A 371 1.71 10.87 -13.97
N PHE A 372 1.01 9.89 -13.40
CA PHE A 372 0.22 10.10 -12.19
C PHE A 372 1.05 10.57 -10.99
N ARG A 373 2.31 10.09 -10.84
CA ARG A 373 3.21 10.55 -9.78
C ARG A 373 3.60 12.02 -9.91
N ASN A 374 3.79 12.51 -11.13
CA ASN A 374 4.04 13.91 -11.41
C ASN A 374 2.80 14.74 -11.09
N ARG A 375 1.60 14.27 -11.45
CA ARG A 375 0.33 14.93 -11.09
C ARG A 375 0.16 15.05 -9.57
N LEU A 376 0.45 14.00 -8.81
CA LEU A 376 0.50 14.04 -7.34
C LEU A 376 1.56 15.03 -6.82
N THR A 377 2.74 15.05 -7.44
CA THR A 377 3.82 16.00 -7.10
C THR A 377 3.40 17.45 -7.36
N ILE A 378 2.64 17.70 -8.43
CA ILE A 378 2.09 19.01 -8.76
C ILE A 378 1.08 19.43 -7.69
N ILE A 379 0.13 18.55 -7.32
CA ILE A 379 -0.81 18.83 -6.21
C ILE A 379 -0.04 19.19 -4.95
N PHE A 380 0.95 18.38 -4.56
CA PHE A 380 1.73 18.62 -3.37
C PHE A 380 2.48 19.96 -3.42
N LYS A 381 3.21 20.24 -4.51
CA LYS A 381 4.09 21.42 -4.60
C LYS A 381 3.37 22.73 -4.94
N GLN A 382 2.25 22.68 -5.65
CA GLN A 382 1.57 23.86 -6.20
C GLN A 382 0.21 24.13 -5.56
N VAL A 383 -0.39 23.15 -4.88
CA VAL A 383 -1.71 23.34 -4.23
C VAL A 383 -1.58 23.23 -2.71
N ILE A 384 -1.04 22.10 -2.21
CA ILE A 384 -0.94 21.86 -0.76
C ILE A 384 0.19 22.68 -0.14
N GLY A 385 1.39 22.61 -0.70
CA GLY A 385 2.58 23.29 -0.18
C GLY A 385 2.39 24.80 0.03
N PRO A 386 1.87 25.56 -0.97
CA PRO A 386 1.58 26.98 -0.79
C PRO A 386 0.55 27.25 0.30
N ARG A 387 -0.50 26.42 0.42
CA ARG A 387 -1.50 26.55 1.49
C ARG A 387 -0.89 26.29 2.87
N GLU A 388 -0.08 25.25 3.03
CA GLU A 388 0.59 24.97 4.31
C GLU A 388 1.57 26.08 4.68
N ALA A 389 2.31 26.62 3.71
CA ALA A 389 3.16 27.79 3.93
C ALA A 389 2.35 29.03 4.36
N ALA A 390 1.19 29.25 3.75
CA ALA A 390 0.29 30.36 4.05
C ALA A 390 -0.39 30.22 5.42
N LYS A 391 -0.72 29.01 5.85
CA LYS A 391 -1.18 28.75 7.23
C LYS A 391 -0.09 29.08 8.24
N LYS A 392 1.15 28.64 7.98
CA LYS A 392 2.30 28.91 8.86
C LYS A 392 2.64 30.40 8.95
N SER A 393 2.46 31.16 7.87
CA SER A 393 2.66 32.61 7.86
C SER A 393 1.47 33.41 8.39
N GLY A 394 0.35 32.76 8.75
CA GLY A 394 -0.87 33.41 9.22
C GLY A 394 -1.71 34.06 8.12
N LEU A 395 -1.38 33.84 6.85
CA LEU A 395 -2.17 34.31 5.70
C LEU A 395 -3.47 33.50 5.52
N ILE A 396 -3.49 32.25 5.98
CA ILE A 396 -4.69 31.40 6.02
C ILE A 396 -4.99 31.03 7.47
N ASP A 397 -6.20 31.36 7.91
CA ASP A 397 -6.74 30.98 9.21
C ASP A 397 -7.60 29.72 9.04
N ARG A 398 -7.08 28.56 9.44
CA ARG A 398 -7.76 27.27 9.27
C ARG A 398 -9.12 27.23 9.99
N SER A 399 -9.27 27.94 11.11
CA SER A 399 -10.50 27.94 11.91
C SER A 399 -11.70 28.57 11.20
N LYS A 400 -11.42 29.45 10.22
CA LYS A 400 -12.45 30.13 9.39
C LYS A 400 -12.82 29.36 8.14
N GLU A 401 -12.02 28.37 7.75
CA GLU A 401 -12.30 27.58 6.55
C GLU A 401 -13.36 26.50 6.83
N PRO A 402 -14.40 26.40 6.01
CA PRO A 402 -15.52 25.49 6.24
C PRO A 402 -15.16 24.01 6.13
N ILE A 403 -14.07 23.69 5.42
CA ILE A 403 -13.62 22.31 5.17
C ILE A 403 -12.10 22.21 5.25
N GLY A 404 -11.60 21.03 5.62
CA GLY A 404 -10.17 20.73 5.51
C GLY A 404 -9.80 20.37 4.07
N ILE A 405 -8.63 20.80 3.59
CA ILE A 405 -8.08 20.38 2.29
C ILE A 405 -6.85 19.52 2.54
N ARG A 406 -6.82 18.30 1.97
CA ARG A 406 -5.65 17.39 2.04
C ARG A 406 -5.45 16.69 0.71
N ILE A 407 -4.21 16.27 0.44
CA ILE A 407 -3.93 15.30 -0.62
C ILE A 407 -4.24 13.88 -0.10
N LYS A 408 -4.74 13.02 -0.97
CA LYS A 408 -4.98 11.61 -0.67
C LYS A 408 -3.71 10.80 -0.89
N ASP A 409 -3.35 9.96 0.08
CA ASP A 409 -2.12 9.17 -0.02
C ASP A 409 -2.29 8.00 -0.98
N PHE A 410 -1.26 7.74 -1.77
CA PHE A 410 -1.14 6.57 -2.63
C PHE A 410 0.16 5.84 -2.31
N CYS A 411 0.13 4.50 -2.33
CA CYS A 411 1.31 3.66 -2.21
C CYS A 411 1.48 2.76 -3.43
N ASP A 412 2.64 2.13 -3.55
CA ASP A 412 2.88 1.16 -4.63
C ASP A 412 2.02 -0.09 -4.45
N LEU A 413 1.74 -0.80 -5.55
CA LEU A 413 0.91 -2.01 -5.55
C LEU A 413 1.33 -3.08 -4.51
N LYS A 414 2.62 -3.26 -4.27
CA LYS A 414 3.19 -4.17 -3.25
C LYS A 414 2.74 -3.85 -1.82
N ASP A 415 2.41 -2.59 -1.56
CA ASP A 415 2.03 -2.06 -0.26
C ASP A 415 0.53 -2.07 -0.01
N THR A 416 -0.27 -2.68 -0.92
CA THR A 416 -1.73 -2.82 -0.79
C THR A 416 -2.15 -3.39 0.56
N HIS A 417 -1.37 -4.31 1.12
CA HIS A 417 -1.62 -4.92 2.44
C HIS A 417 -1.70 -3.90 3.59
N LYS A 418 -1.05 -2.74 3.48
CA LYS A 418 -1.06 -1.69 4.51
C LYS A 418 -2.47 -1.17 4.78
N TYR A 419 -3.31 -1.06 3.73
CA TYR A 419 -4.69 -0.58 3.85
C TYR A 419 -5.63 -1.55 4.56
N PHE A 420 -5.25 -2.82 4.68
CA PHE A 420 -5.98 -3.82 5.45
C PHE A 420 -5.48 -3.95 6.90
N SER A 421 -4.43 -3.22 7.27
CA SER A 421 -3.87 -3.31 8.62
C SER A 421 -4.78 -2.61 9.64
N VAL A 422 -4.90 -3.21 10.83
CA VAL A 422 -5.61 -2.62 11.97
C VAL A 422 -5.02 -1.26 12.34
N LYS A 423 -3.72 -1.06 12.13
CA LYS A 423 -3.05 0.23 12.35
C LYS A 423 -3.61 1.31 11.43
N PHE A 424 -3.77 1.02 10.14
CA PHE A 424 -4.28 1.98 9.17
C PHE A 424 -5.76 2.31 9.42
N GLN A 425 -6.60 1.29 9.64
CA GLN A 425 -8.03 1.48 9.90
C GLN A 425 -8.31 2.29 11.17
N LYS A 426 -7.44 2.21 12.19
CA LYS A 426 -7.56 3.02 13.42
C LYS A 426 -7.12 4.48 13.24
N VAL A 427 -6.30 4.77 12.23
CA VAL A 427 -5.81 6.13 11.96
C VAL A 427 -6.81 6.90 11.10
N LEU A 428 -7.58 6.21 10.26
CA LEU A 428 -8.60 6.84 9.45
C LEU A 428 -9.79 7.28 10.31
N SER A 429 -10.18 8.53 10.14
CA SER A 429 -11.31 9.14 10.82
C SER A 429 -12.63 9.03 10.03
N HIS A 430 -12.61 8.40 8.85
CA HIS A 430 -13.78 8.17 8.01
C HIS A 430 -13.87 6.70 7.56
N GLU A 431 -15.04 6.29 7.11
CA GLU A 431 -15.29 4.93 6.64
C GLU A 431 -14.62 4.65 5.29
N ILE A 432 -14.15 3.40 5.13
CA ILE A 432 -13.58 2.88 3.88
C ILE A 432 -14.49 1.83 3.30
N ASP A 433 -14.75 1.90 2.00
CA ASP A 433 -15.64 0.97 1.30
C ASP A 433 -14.93 0.15 0.21
N GLY A 434 -13.60 0.25 0.12
CA GLY A 434 -12.80 -0.49 -0.84
C GLY A 434 -11.40 0.07 -1.07
N LEU A 435 -10.86 -0.22 -2.25
CA LEU A 435 -9.58 0.28 -2.75
C LEU A 435 -9.75 0.85 -4.16
N ILE A 436 -8.88 1.78 -4.52
CA ILE A 436 -8.76 2.33 -5.87
C ILE A 436 -7.35 2.08 -6.40
N PHE A 437 -7.26 1.61 -7.64
CA PHE A 437 -6.02 1.32 -8.34
C PHE A 437 -5.90 2.27 -9.52
N GLN A 438 -4.86 3.10 -9.49
CA GLN A 438 -4.59 4.12 -10.48
C GLN A 438 -3.33 3.75 -11.29
N PRO A 439 -3.41 3.64 -12.63
CA PRO A 439 -2.24 3.37 -13.45
C PRO A 439 -1.30 4.59 -13.44
N VAL A 440 0.01 4.34 -13.29
CA VAL A 440 1.03 5.38 -13.14
C VAL A 440 1.31 6.10 -14.45
N ASN A 441 1.55 5.33 -15.51
CA ASN A 441 2.08 5.86 -16.78
C ASN A 441 0.98 6.29 -17.75
N MET A 442 -0.27 6.34 -17.29
CA MET A 442 -1.41 6.70 -18.10
C MET A 442 -1.76 8.19 -17.94
N PRO A 443 -2.10 8.89 -19.04
CA PRO A 443 -2.70 10.22 -18.95
C PRO A 443 -4.04 10.19 -18.21
N TYR A 444 -4.44 11.32 -17.65
CA TYR A 444 -5.78 11.49 -17.09
C TYR A 444 -6.83 11.39 -18.21
N ILE A 445 -7.83 10.53 -18.04
CA ILE A 445 -8.92 10.31 -19.01
C ILE A 445 -10.25 10.72 -18.39
N ALA A 446 -10.91 11.69 -19.03
CA ALA A 446 -12.26 12.12 -18.68
C ALA A 446 -13.32 11.06 -19.00
N GLY A 447 -14.34 10.96 -18.16
CA GLY A 447 -15.40 9.94 -18.29
C GLY A 447 -14.91 8.52 -17.96
N ARG A 448 -15.55 7.48 -18.51
CA ARG A 448 -15.23 6.07 -18.19
C ARG A 448 -13.78 5.72 -18.53
N CYS A 449 -13.02 5.27 -17.54
CA CYS A 449 -11.68 4.74 -17.72
C CYS A 449 -11.64 3.27 -17.29
N ASP A 450 -11.47 2.37 -18.26
CA ASP A 450 -11.41 0.92 -18.02
C ASP A 450 -10.14 0.46 -17.32
N ARG A 451 -9.18 1.37 -17.12
CA ARG A 451 -7.90 1.12 -16.47
C ARG A 451 -7.82 1.64 -15.05
N VAL A 452 -8.70 2.55 -14.65
CA VAL A 452 -8.80 2.90 -13.22
C VAL A 452 -9.74 1.89 -12.58
N LEU A 453 -9.21 1.07 -11.69
CA LEU A 453 -9.93 -0.07 -11.14
C LEU A 453 -10.36 0.24 -9.72
N LYS A 454 -11.62 -0.01 -9.38
CA LYS A 454 -12.12 0.02 -8.00
C LYS A 454 -12.38 -1.39 -7.52
N TRP A 455 -11.85 -1.74 -6.37
CA TRP A 455 -12.16 -2.99 -5.71
C TRP A 455 -13.00 -2.69 -4.47
N LYS A 456 -14.03 -3.50 -4.25
CA LYS A 456 -14.82 -3.50 -3.03
C LYS A 456 -14.81 -4.91 -2.45
N PRO A 457 -14.78 -5.05 -1.11
CA PRO A 457 -14.99 -6.36 -0.50
C PRO A 457 -16.30 -6.96 -1.03
N PRO A 458 -16.38 -8.27 -1.30
CA PRO A 458 -17.60 -8.90 -1.81
C PRO A 458 -18.83 -8.62 -0.95
N SER A 459 -18.65 -8.49 0.36
CA SER A 459 -19.70 -8.16 1.33
C SER A 459 -20.26 -6.73 1.20
N HIS A 460 -19.54 -5.83 0.53
CA HIS A 460 -19.89 -4.41 0.33
C HIS A 460 -20.38 -4.13 -1.09
N ASN A 461 -20.55 -5.16 -1.93
CA ASN A 461 -21.15 -5.02 -3.24
C ASN A 461 -22.67 -4.84 -3.10
N SER A 462 -23.15 -3.69 -3.56
CA SER A 462 -24.55 -3.31 -3.53
C SER A 462 -25.00 -2.77 -4.88
N VAL A 463 -26.31 -2.80 -5.11
CA VAL A 463 -26.97 -2.21 -6.27
C VAL A 463 -28.14 -1.38 -5.77
N ASP A 464 -28.30 -0.18 -6.34
CA ASP A 464 -29.46 0.66 -6.05
C ASP A 464 -30.59 0.33 -7.01
N PHE A 465 -31.71 -0.13 -6.46
CA PHE A 465 -32.90 -0.54 -7.19
C PHE A 465 -34.06 0.42 -6.90
N ARG A 466 -34.96 0.56 -7.87
CA ARG A 466 -36.30 1.08 -7.59
C ARG A 466 -37.16 -0.06 -7.08
N LEU A 467 -37.71 0.07 -5.87
CA LEU A 467 -38.58 -0.92 -5.27
C LEU A 467 -40.03 -0.66 -5.67
N ILE A 468 -40.71 -1.67 -6.21
CA ILE A 468 -42.15 -1.66 -6.44
C ILE A 468 -42.75 -2.90 -5.76
N ILE A 469 -43.55 -2.70 -4.73
CA ILE A 469 -44.22 -3.79 -4.01
C ILE A 469 -45.55 -4.08 -4.70
N LYS A 470 -45.73 -5.33 -5.13
CA LYS A 470 -46.99 -5.83 -5.70
C LYS A 470 -47.59 -6.88 -4.78
N LYS A 471 -48.92 -6.86 -4.69
CA LYS A 471 -49.70 -7.93 -4.08
C LYS A 471 -49.69 -9.12 -5.04
N GLU A 472 -49.40 -10.30 -4.53
CA GLU A 472 -49.45 -11.52 -5.31
C GLU A 472 -50.77 -12.25 -5.00
N ASP A 473 -51.76 -12.09 -5.88
CA ASP A 473 -53.05 -12.76 -5.72
C ASP A 473 -52.97 -14.15 -6.38
N ARG A 474 -52.91 -15.19 -5.55
CA ARG A 474 -53.03 -16.60 -5.97
C ARG A 474 -54.27 -17.21 -5.32
N PRO A 475 -55.14 -17.93 -6.06
CA PRO A 475 -56.30 -18.58 -5.46
C PRO A 475 -55.89 -19.53 -4.32
N GLY A 476 -56.44 -19.31 -3.13
CA GLY A 476 -56.21 -20.16 -1.94
C GLY A 476 -55.00 -19.81 -1.06
N TRP A 477 -54.30 -18.70 -1.31
CA TRP A 477 -53.16 -18.24 -0.50
C TRP A 477 -53.52 -17.09 0.44
N VAL A 478 -52.84 -17.00 1.59
CA VAL A 478 -52.85 -15.79 2.44
C VAL A 478 -52.17 -14.67 1.67
N GLU A 479 -52.68 -13.43 1.77
CA GLU A 479 -52.16 -12.27 1.04
C GLU A 479 -50.63 -12.14 1.19
N ASP A 480 -49.90 -12.41 0.11
CA ASP A 480 -48.44 -12.30 0.07
C ASP A 480 -48.03 -11.12 -0.81
N TYR A 481 -46.90 -10.50 -0.46
CA TYR A 481 -46.37 -9.31 -1.14
C TYR A 481 -44.96 -9.59 -1.64
N VAL A 482 -44.72 -9.27 -2.91
CA VAL A 482 -43.40 -9.39 -3.53
C VAL A 482 -42.87 -8.01 -3.87
N GLY A 483 -41.64 -7.72 -3.41
CA GLY A 483 -40.91 -6.52 -3.77
C GLY A 483 -40.20 -6.77 -5.09
N GLN A 484 -40.62 -6.10 -6.15
CA GLN A 484 -39.95 -6.13 -7.45
C GLN A 484 -38.85 -5.06 -7.48
N LEU A 485 -37.63 -5.48 -7.85
CA LEU A 485 -36.45 -4.62 -7.93
C LEU A 485 -36.17 -4.25 -9.39
N TYR A 486 -36.20 -2.96 -9.70
CA TYR A 486 -35.99 -2.43 -11.05
C TYR A 486 -34.68 -1.67 -11.19
N VAL A 487 -34.06 -1.79 -12.37
CA VAL A 487 -32.85 -1.06 -12.78
C VAL A 487 -33.17 -0.21 -14.01
N ASN A 488 -32.38 0.83 -14.24
CA ASN A 488 -32.60 1.70 -15.39
C ASN A 488 -32.17 1.00 -16.70
N GLY A 489 -32.99 1.09 -17.75
CA GLY A 489 -32.77 0.41 -19.03
C GLY A 489 -33.31 -1.03 -19.11
N LEU A 490 -34.17 -1.44 -18.17
CA LEU A 490 -34.90 -2.71 -18.23
C LEU A 490 -36.35 -2.49 -17.75
N ASP A 491 -37.32 -2.80 -18.62
CA ASP A 491 -38.75 -2.59 -18.34
C ASP A 491 -39.36 -3.69 -17.46
N THR A 492 -38.67 -4.82 -17.33
CA THR A 492 -39.05 -5.93 -16.45
C THR A 492 -38.30 -5.87 -15.12
N PRO A 493 -38.82 -6.48 -14.03
CA PRO A 493 -38.09 -6.58 -12.79
C PRO A 493 -36.74 -7.28 -13.01
N PHE A 494 -35.66 -6.65 -12.54
CA PHE A 494 -34.33 -7.24 -12.56
C PHE A 494 -34.23 -8.42 -11.59
N SER A 495 -34.86 -8.29 -10.41
CA SER A 495 -34.90 -9.33 -9.39
C SER A 495 -36.06 -9.07 -8.42
N THR A 496 -36.17 -9.89 -7.38
CA THR A 496 -37.19 -9.77 -6.33
C THR A 496 -36.57 -9.78 -4.93
N ILE A 497 -37.28 -9.20 -3.98
CA ILE A 497 -36.95 -9.19 -2.56
C ILE A 497 -38.20 -9.53 -1.73
N LYS A 498 -38.00 -10.31 -0.66
CA LYS A 498 -39.07 -10.65 0.28
C LYS A 498 -39.51 -9.40 1.04
N VAL A 499 -40.81 -9.11 1.06
CA VAL A 499 -41.34 -7.92 1.72
C VAL A 499 -41.42 -8.12 3.22
N THR A 500 -40.68 -7.32 3.98
CA THR A 500 -40.81 -7.22 5.44
C THR A 500 -41.72 -6.05 5.81
N LYS A 501 -42.20 -5.99 7.07
CA LYS A 501 -43.01 -4.88 7.57
C LYS A 501 -42.32 -3.52 7.37
N THR A 502 -41.01 -3.45 7.61
CA THR A 502 -40.20 -2.24 7.37
C THR A 502 -40.06 -1.90 5.89
N LEU A 503 -39.91 -2.91 5.02
CA LEU A 503 -39.71 -2.66 3.59
C LEU A 503 -40.94 -2.04 2.91
N LYS A 504 -42.14 -2.27 3.45
CA LYS A 504 -43.39 -1.68 2.94
C LYS A 504 -43.36 -0.14 2.88
N ASN A 505 -42.63 0.50 3.79
CA ASN A 505 -42.53 1.97 3.85
C ASN A 505 -41.72 2.57 2.68
N TYR A 506 -40.94 1.76 1.97
CA TYR A 506 -40.06 2.21 0.89
C TYR A 506 -40.62 1.91 -0.50
N ASN A 507 -41.92 1.63 -0.61
CA ASN A 507 -42.56 1.40 -1.91
C ASN A 507 -42.40 2.63 -2.82
N ASN A 508 -42.04 2.41 -4.09
CA ASN A 508 -41.69 3.42 -5.09
C ASN A 508 -40.42 4.24 -4.82
N LYS A 509 -39.65 3.92 -3.77
CA LYS A 509 -38.38 4.58 -3.45
C LYS A 509 -37.19 3.86 -4.10
N ILE A 510 -36.05 4.56 -4.15
CA ILE A 510 -34.78 3.96 -4.53
C ILE A 510 -34.12 3.44 -3.25
N ILE A 511 -33.80 2.15 -3.24
CA ILE A 511 -33.21 1.45 -2.12
C ILE A 511 -31.88 0.84 -2.54
N GLU A 512 -30.92 0.85 -1.63
CA GLU A 512 -29.65 0.15 -1.79
C GLU A 512 -29.80 -1.26 -1.23
N CYS A 513 -29.48 -2.26 -2.05
CA CYS A 513 -29.54 -3.67 -1.67
C CYS A 513 -28.17 -4.33 -1.83
N ARG A 514 -27.81 -5.22 -0.90
CA ARG A 514 -26.69 -6.16 -1.03
C ARG A 514 -27.18 -7.56 -1.34
N PHE A 515 -26.37 -8.38 -1.99
CA PHE A 515 -26.71 -9.77 -2.23
C PHE A 515 -26.13 -10.66 -1.12
N ASP A 516 -26.99 -11.42 -0.45
CA ASP A 516 -26.57 -12.45 0.50
C ASP A 516 -26.28 -13.74 -0.26
N MET A 517 -25.02 -14.16 -0.27
CA MET A 517 -24.56 -15.34 -1.02
C MET A 517 -25.05 -16.65 -0.40
N GLU A 518 -25.21 -16.73 0.91
CA GLU A 518 -25.67 -17.93 1.60
C GLU A 518 -27.17 -18.15 1.37
N LYS A 519 -27.96 -17.08 1.51
CA LYS A 519 -29.42 -17.12 1.30
C LYS A 519 -29.83 -16.98 -0.16
N ARG A 520 -28.88 -16.64 -1.03
CA ARG A 520 -29.07 -16.38 -2.48
C ARG A 520 -30.18 -15.37 -2.75
N CYS A 521 -30.27 -14.31 -1.94
CA CYS A 521 -31.31 -13.29 -2.06
C CYS A 521 -30.78 -11.87 -1.81
N TRP A 522 -31.47 -10.87 -2.36
CA TRP A 522 -31.18 -9.47 -2.06
C TRP A 522 -31.68 -9.10 -0.66
N GLN A 523 -30.89 -8.27 0.04
CA GLN A 523 -31.22 -7.71 1.34
C GLN A 523 -31.19 -6.18 1.28
N PHE A 524 -32.22 -5.55 1.84
CA PHE A 524 -32.31 -4.11 2.00
C PHE A 524 -31.20 -3.61 2.93
N MET A 525 -30.51 -2.55 2.54
CA MET A 525 -29.54 -1.84 3.38
C MET A 525 -30.11 -0.51 3.87
N ARG A 526 -30.45 0.39 2.94
CA ARG A 526 -30.91 1.76 3.25
C ARG A 526 -31.70 2.36 2.08
N GLU A 527 -32.42 3.44 2.36
CA GLU A 527 -32.97 4.32 1.32
C GLU A 527 -31.87 5.22 0.73
N ARG A 528 -31.97 5.51 -0.57
CA ARG A 528 -31.07 6.40 -1.29
C ARG A 528 -31.79 7.68 -1.68
N THR A 529 -31.92 8.59 -0.72
CA THR A 529 -32.54 9.91 -0.93
C THR A 529 -31.69 10.84 -1.80
N ASP A 530 -30.39 10.54 -1.92
CA ASP A 530 -29.44 11.24 -2.77
C ASP A 530 -29.60 10.93 -4.27
N LYS A 531 -30.35 9.87 -4.62
CA LYS A 531 -30.48 9.39 -5.99
C LYS A 531 -31.85 9.65 -6.58
N SER A 532 -31.85 10.20 -7.79
CA SER A 532 -33.07 10.38 -8.59
C SER A 532 -33.43 9.13 -9.41
N PHE A 533 -32.46 8.27 -9.74
CA PHE A 533 -32.63 7.10 -10.59
C PHE A 533 -31.90 5.85 -10.04
N PRO A 534 -32.45 4.63 -10.25
CA PRO A 534 -31.74 3.39 -9.92
C PRO A 534 -30.50 3.21 -10.82
N ASN A 535 -29.64 2.27 -10.46
CA ASN A 535 -28.45 1.98 -11.29
C ASN A 535 -28.85 1.47 -12.69
N SER A 536 -27.99 1.71 -13.68
CA SER A 536 -28.18 1.18 -15.03
C SER A 536 -28.06 -0.35 -15.07
N LEU A 537 -28.69 -0.99 -16.06
CA LEU A 537 -28.56 -2.43 -16.31
C LEU A 537 -27.09 -2.87 -16.42
N THR A 538 -26.26 -2.09 -17.11
CA THR A 538 -24.82 -2.36 -17.24
C THR A 538 -24.12 -2.37 -15.89
N THR A 539 -24.42 -1.40 -15.03
CA THR A 539 -23.87 -1.31 -13.66
C THR A 539 -24.32 -2.50 -12.82
N ALA A 540 -25.62 -2.81 -12.82
CA ALA A 540 -26.17 -3.93 -12.06
C ALA A 540 -25.57 -5.29 -12.49
N ASN A 541 -25.42 -5.50 -13.79
CA ASN A 541 -24.76 -6.69 -14.34
C ASN A 541 -23.27 -6.76 -13.94
N GLY A 542 -22.56 -5.63 -13.94
CA GLY A 542 -21.17 -5.55 -13.48
C GLY A 542 -21.01 -5.93 -12.00
N VAL A 543 -21.93 -5.46 -11.15
CA VAL A 543 -21.96 -5.84 -9.73
C VAL A 543 -22.28 -7.32 -9.58
N CYS A 544 -23.26 -7.85 -10.31
CA CYS A 544 -23.59 -9.27 -10.29
C CYS A 544 -22.42 -10.16 -10.73
N LYS A 545 -21.65 -9.77 -11.74
CA LYS A 545 -20.41 -10.47 -12.13
C LYS A 545 -19.39 -10.48 -10.99
N SER A 546 -19.19 -9.33 -10.35
CA SER A 546 -18.28 -9.18 -9.20
C SER A 546 -18.72 -10.00 -7.99
N ILE A 547 -20.03 -10.26 -7.83
CA ILE A 547 -20.59 -11.13 -6.80
C ILE A 547 -20.39 -12.61 -7.15
N ARG A 548 -20.56 -13.00 -8.42
CA ARG A 548 -20.42 -14.40 -8.87
C ARG A 548 -18.97 -14.88 -8.82
N ASN A 549 -18.03 -14.04 -9.26
CA ASN A 549 -16.59 -14.32 -9.27
C ASN A 549 -15.88 -13.28 -8.40
N PRO A 550 -16.01 -13.39 -7.05
CA PRO A 550 -15.48 -12.37 -6.16
C PRO A 550 -13.96 -12.41 -6.14
N ILE A 551 -13.35 -11.25 -6.39
CA ILE A 551 -11.98 -11.01 -5.96
C ILE A 551 -12.02 -10.78 -4.46
N THR A 552 -11.69 -11.80 -3.69
CA THR A 552 -11.58 -11.68 -2.23
C THR A 552 -10.36 -10.85 -1.87
N ARG A 553 -10.30 -10.35 -0.63
CA ARG A 553 -9.11 -9.68 -0.09
C ARG A 553 -7.89 -10.59 -0.26
N ASP A 554 -8.05 -11.87 0.07
CA ASP A 554 -6.96 -12.82 0.06
C ASP A 554 -6.54 -13.12 -1.39
N TYR A 555 -7.46 -13.19 -2.36
CA TYR A 555 -7.11 -13.26 -3.79
C TYR A 555 -6.32 -12.05 -4.28
N LEU A 556 -6.76 -10.85 -3.91
CA LEU A 556 -6.11 -9.59 -4.27
C LEU A 556 -4.67 -9.54 -3.72
N LEU A 557 -4.49 -9.87 -2.44
CA LEU A 557 -3.18 -9.88 -1.80
C LEU A 557 -2.29 -11.05 -2.26
N PHE A 558 -2.90 -12.18 -2.60
CA PHE A 558 -2.20 -13.36 -3.09
C PHE A 558 -1.45 -13.05 -4.40
N GLY A 559 -2.10 -12.45 -5.40
CA GLY A 559 -1.41 -12.07 -6.65
C GLY A 559 -0.29 -11.03 -6.46
N MET A 560 -0.33 -10.25 -5.39
CA MET A 560 0.57 -9.11 -5.12
C MET A 560 1.75 -9.42 -4.20
N SER A 561 1.85 -10.64 -3.66
CA SER A 561 2.91 -11.03 -2.71
C SER A 561 3.77 -12.22 -3.14
N LEU A 562 3.42 -12.88 -4.26
CA LEU A 562 4.13 -14.07 -4.74
C LEU A 562 5.54 -13.74 -5.23
N ARG A 563 6.52 -14.54 -4.81
CA ARG A 563 7.87 -14.56 -5.38
C ARG A 563 8.04 -15.79 -6.24
N ILE A 564 8.39 -15.58 -7.50
CA ILE A 564 8.62 -16.68 -8.46
C ILE A 564 10.09 -16.73 -8.81
N LEU A 565 10.67 -17.92 -8.61
CA LEU A 565 11.98 -18.28 -9.11
C LEU A 565 11.84 -18.92 -10.49
N VAL A 566 12.49 -18.38 -11.51
CA VAL A 566 12.44 -18.92 -12.88
C VAL A 566 13.83 -19.41 -13.28
N GLY A 567 13.97 -20.71 -13.51
CA GLY A 567 15.18 -21.30 -14.06
C GLY A 567 15.30 -21.01 -15.55
N CYS A 568 16.37 -20.32 -15.93
CA CYS A 568 16.68 -19.97 -17.31
C CYS A 568 17.88 -20.78 -17.80
N LYS A 569 17.74 -21.46 -18.94
CA LYS A 569 18.80 -22.19 -19.63
C LYS A 569 18.78 -21.86 -21.11
N ARG A 570 19.95 -21.69 -21.71
CA ARG A 570 20.10 -21.60 -23.16
C ARG A 570 19.98 -23.02 -23.74
N VAL A 571 18.88 -23.29 -24.47
CA VAL A 571 18.61 -24.58 -25.14
C VAL A 571 18.80 -24.46 -26.65
N ILE A 572 18.48 -25.45 -27.50
CA ILE A 572 18.45 -25.29 -28.98
C ILE A 572 17.05 -24.86 -29.41
N ASP A 573 16.91 -24.02 -30.43
CA ASP A 573 15.60 -23.76 -31.03
C ASP A 573 15.06 -25.06 -31.65
N TYR A 574 13.81 -25.41 -31.33
CA TYR A 574 13.12 -26.59 -31.85
C TYR A 574 12.98 -26.57 -33.38
N ALA A 575 13.03 -25.39 -34.01
CA ALA A 575 12.99 -25.23 -35.46
C ALA A 575 14.33 -25.53 -36.16
N VAL A 576 15.43 -25.65 -35.41
CA VAL A 576 16.77 -25.89 -35.94
C VAL A 576 17.07 -27.40 -35.93
N LYS A 577 17.59 -27.93 -37.05
CA LYS A 577 18.08 -29.31 -37.10
C LYS A 577 19.23 -29.50 -36.11
N ILE A 578 19.03 -30.40 -35.14
CA ILE A 578 20.03 -30.77 -34.12
C ILE A 578 21.31 -31.27 -34.82
N ARG A 579 22.47 -30.74 -34.42
CA ARG A 579 23.79 -31.16 -34.89
C ARG A 579 24.62 -31.67 -33.73
N VAL A 580 25.21 -32.86 -33.88
CA VAL A 580 26.15 -33.44 -32.92
C VAL A 580 27.48 -32.68 -33.00
N ARG A 581 28.14 -32.47 -31.86
CA ARG A 581 29.47 -31.86 -31.78
C ARG A 581 30.50 -32.74 -32.52
N PRO A 582 31.58 -32.14 -33.09
CA PRO A 582 32.63 -32.90 -33.77
C PRO A 582 33.32 -33.98 -32.90
N ASP A 583 33.22 -33.86 -31.58
CA ASP A 583 33.79 -34.80 -30.61
C ASP A 583 32.82 -35.91 -30.17
N ASN A 584 31.60 -35.97 -30.72
CA ASN A 584 30.53 -36.91 -30.37
C ASN A 584 30.11 -36.91 -28.89
N LYS A 585 30.35 -35.82 -28.15
CA LYS A 585 30.04 -35.72 -26.72
C LYS A 585 28.87 -34.78 -26.40
N GLY A 586 28.14 -34.26 -27.39
CA GLY A 586 26.95 -33.43 -27.14
C GLY A 586 26.40 -32.74 -28.39
N VAL A 587 25.54 -31.71 -28.20
CA VAL A 587 24.81 -30.98 -29.26
C VAL A 587 25.00 -29.45 -29.14
N VAL A 588 24.78 -28.69 -30.22
CA VAL A 588 25.01 -27.23 -30.31
C VAL A 588 23.75 -26.39 -29.92
N THR A 589 23.85 -25.36 -29.05
CA THR A 589 22.69 -24.66 -28.40
C THR A 589 22.45 -23.14 -28.69
N GLN A 590 21.16 -22.72 -28.85
CA GLN A 590 20.58 -21.33 -28.97
C GLN A 590 19.11 -21.20 -28.43
N GLY A 591 18.80 -20.32 -27.44
CA GLY A 591 17.68 -20.48 -26.46
C GLY A 591 16.39 -19.60 -26.52
N ILE A 592 15.45 -19.75 -25.53
CA ILE A 592 14.06 -19.15 -25.46
C ILE A 592 13.58 -18.78 -23.99
N GLU A 593 12.44 -18.06 -23.86
CA GLU A 593 11.99 -17.04 -22.85
C GLU A 593 10.57 -17.23 -22.19
N GLY A 594 10.13 -16.38 -21.20
CA GLY A 594 8.85 -16.54 -20.42
C GLY A 594 8.08 -15.27 -19.91
N LYS A 595 6.80 -15.42 -19.46
CA LYS A 595 5.78 -14.39 -19.01
C LYS A 595 5.66 -14.20 -17.47
N LYS A 596 5.15 -13.05 -16.99
CA LYS A 596 5.06 -12.61 -15.56
C LYS A 596 3.66 -12.73 -14.91
N LEU A 597 3.60 -13.25 -13.68
CA LEU A 597 2.40 -13.46 -12.83
C LEU A 597 2.62 -13.11 -11.34
N ALA A 598 3.72 -12.43 -10.98
CA ALA A 598 4.16 -12.32 -9.57
C ALA A 598 4.71 -10.95 -9.15
N SER A 599 4.73 -10.73 -7.83
CA SER A 599 5.21 -9.51 -7.18
C SER A 599 6.70 -9.27 -7.37
N GLU A 600 7.47 -10.35 -7.40
CA GLU A 600 8.90 -10.35 -7.72
C GLU A 600 9.22 -11.62 -8.50
N ILE A 601 9.82 -11.45 -9.68
CA ILE A 601 10.34 -12.56 -10.48
C ILE A 601 11.86 -12.53 -10.47
N ILE A 602 12.44 -13.64 -10.03
CA ILE A 602 13.87 -13.83 -9.90
C ILE A 602 14.29 -14.84 -10.96
N ALA A 603 15.00 -14.38 -11.98
CA ALA A 603 15.60 -15.25 -13.00
C ALA A 603 16.89 -15.87 -12.44
N VAL A 604 17.05 -17.18 -12.58
CA VAL A 604 18.25 -17.91 -12.14
C VAL A 604 18.82 -18.69 -13.31
N SER A 605 20.12 -18.57 -13.55
CA SER A 605 20.82 -19.42 -14.50
C SER A 605 22.06 -19.99 -13.86
N VAL A 606 22.26 -21.30 -14.05
CA VAL A 606 23.47 -22.01 -13.63
C VAL A 606 24.25 -22.37 -14.88
N GLY A 607 25.46 -21.84 -15.04
CA GLY A 607 26.22 -22.03 -16.27
C GLY A 607 27.41 -21.06 -16.43
N PRO A 608 28.08 -21.11 -17.59
CA PRO A 608 29.24 -20.27 -17.88
C PRO A 608 28.86 -18.79 -17.96
N THR A 609 29.87 -17.92 -18.02
CA THR A 609 29.70 -16.45 -18.09
C THR A 609 28.74 -16.00 -19.20
N THR A 610 28.68 -16.72 -20.32
CA THR A 610 27.77 -16.47 -21.45
C THR A 610 26.28 -16.59 -21.07
N SER A 611 25.95 -17.29 -19.98
CA SER A 611 24.58 -17.41 -19.45
C SER A 611 24.00 -16.07 -18.98
N GLN A 612 24.86 -15.07 -18.76
CA GLN A 612 24.40 -13.71 -18.43
C GLN A 612 23.57 -13.09 -19.54
N GLU A 613 23.81 -13.42 -20.81
CA GLU A 613 22.99 -12.92 -21.93
C GLU A 613 21.54 -13.35 -21.77
N THR A 614 21.30 -14.63 -21.44
CA THR A 614 19.97 -15.17 -21.18
C THR A 614 19.30 -14.47 -20.00
N LEU A 615 20.04 -14.21 -18.92
CA LEU A 615 19.53 -13.46 -17.77
C LEU A 615 19.20 -12.01 -18.12
N ARG A 616 19.99 -11.35 -18.98
CA ARG A 616 19.70 -9.99 -19.45
C ARG A 616 18.43 -9.94 -20.27
N THR A 617 18.20 -10.95 -21.11
CA THR A 617 16.95 -11.10 -21.85
C THR A 617 15.77 -11.29 -20.90
N ALA A 618 15.88 -12.17 -19.90
CA ALA A 618 14.86 -12.37 -18.88
C ALA A 618 14.51 -11.07 -18.12
N LEU A 619 15.52 -10.28 -17.75
CA LEU A 619 15.35 -8.96 -17.14
C LEU A 619 14.66 -7.94 -18.07
N ALA A 620 14.94 -8.00 -19.37
CA ALA A 620 14.29 -7.16 -20.39
C ALA A 620 12.82 -7.53 -20.60
N MET A 621 12.44 -8.76 -20.28
CA MET A 621 11.07 -9.28 -20.43
C MET A 621 10.20 -9.10 -19.19
N GLY A 622 10.76 -8.55 -18.12
CA GLY A 622 10.00 -8.19 -16.92
C GLY A 622 10.43 -8.91 -15.65
N CYS A 623 11.49 -9.73 -15.68
CA CYS A 623 12.10 -10.20 -14.44
C CYS A 623 12.66 -9.00 -13.64
N ASP A 624 12.50 -9.06 -12.33
CA ASP A 624 12.86 -7.98 -11.42
C ASP A 624 14.34 -8.08 -11.03
N LYS A 625 14.78 -9.30 -10.72
CA LYS A 625 16.14 -9.66 -10.27
C LYS A 625 16.69 -10.83 -11.09
N ALA A 626 18.01 -10.92 -11.18
CA ALA A 626 18.72 -12.04 -11.80
C ALA A 626 19.85 -12.55 -10.90
N ILE A 627 19.97 -13.87 -10.79
CA ILE A 627 21.04 -14.58 -10.10
C ILE A 627 21.77 -15.45 -11.11
N HIS A 628 23.07 -15.24 -11.24
CA HIS A 628 23.95 -16.07 -12.06
C HIS A 628 24.79 -16.94 -11.14
N VAL A 629 24.57 -18.25 -11.18
CA VAL A 629 25.43 -19.22 -10.51
C VAL A 629 26.50 -19.67 -11.49
N GLU A 630 27.66 -19.04 -11.40
CA GLU A 630 28.76 -19.16 -12.34
C GLU A 630 29.54 -20.46 -12.11
N VAL A 631 29.73 -21.20 -13.20
CA VAL A 631 30.62 -22.37 -13.30
C VAL A 631 31.46 -22.24 -14.58
N ASP A 632 32.61 -22.89 -14.65
CA ASP A 632 33.39 -22.93 -15.89
C ASP A 632 32.70 -23.78 -16.98
N GLU A 633 33.10 -23.59 -18.24
CA GLU A 633 32.49 -24.28 -19.39
C GLU A 633 32.54 -25.80 -19.27
N LYS A 634 33.66 -26.37 -18.81
CA LYS A 634 33.83 -27.81 -18.69
C LYS A 634 32.91 -28.40 -17.61
N THR A 635 32.78 -27.71 -16.49
CA THR A 635 31.83 -28.10 -15.43
C THR A 635 30.38 -27.97 -15.91
N ALA A 636 30.06 -26.93 -16.67
CA ALA A 636 28.71 -26.75 -17.22
C ALA A 636 28.30 -27.89 -18.17
N GLU A 637 29.22 -28.37 -19.00
CA GLU A 637 28.96 -29.48 -19.94
C GLU A 637 28.67 -30.82 -19.26
N THR A 638 29.20 -31.02 -18.05
CA THR A 638 29.05 -32.28 -17.30
C THR A 638 28.05 -32.17 -16.14
N MET A 639 27.34 -31.04 -16.08
CA MET A 639 26.40 -30.75 -15.01
C MET A 639 25.14 -31.59 -15.14
N GLN A 640 24.74 -32.24 -14.06
CA GLN A 640 23.57 -33.12 -14.05
C GLN A 640 22.35 -32.40 -13.45
N PRO A 641 21.11 -32.84 -13.77
CA PRO A 641 19.89 -32.27 -13.21
C PRO A 641 19.89 -32.17 -11.68
N ILE A 642 20.51 -33.13 -10.99
CA ILE A 642 20.61 -33.12 -9.52
C ILE A 642 21.47 -31.95 -8.98
N ASN A 643 22.54 -31.55 -9.69
CA ASN A 643 23.37 -30.42 -9.28
C ASN A 643 22.57 -29.12 -9.41
N VAL A 644 21.89 -28.93 -10.54
CA VAL A 644 21.01 -27.79 -10.80
C VAL A 644 19.88 -27.73 -9.78
N SER A 645 19.25 -28.86 -9.49
CA SER A 645 18.13 -28.95 -8.54
C SER A 645 18.53 -28.58 -7.10
N LYS A 646 19.72 -29.00 -6.65
CA LYS A 646 20.27 -28.60 -5.35
C LYS A 646 20.50 -27.09 -5.26
N ILE A 647 21.05 -26.50 -6.31
CA ILE A 647 21.27 -25.06 -6.39
C ILE A 647 19.93 -24.32 -6.38
N LEU A 648 18.97 -24.71 -7.24
CA LEU A 648 17.65 -24.09 -7.29
C LEU A 648 16.90 -24.18 -5.96
N ALA A 649 16.97 -25.32 -5.26
CA ALA A 649 16.39 -25.47 -3.94
C ALA A 649 16.99 -24.48 -2.92
N LYS A 650 18.33 -24.34 -2.90
CA LYS A 650 19.00 -23.39 -2.00
C LYS A 650 18.69 -21.94 -2.32
N VAL A 651 18.62 -21.60 -3.61
CA VAL A 651 18.20 -20.26 -4.04
C VAL A 651 16.75 -19.98 -3.64
N ALA A 652 15.85 -20.95 -3.83
CA ALA A 652 14.44 -20.82 -3.45
C ALA A 652 14.27 -20.57 -1.95
N GLU A 653 15.01 -21.29 -1.10
CA GLU A 653 15.04 -21.08 0.35
C GLU A 653 15.56 -19.67 0.72
N GLN A 654 16.68 -19.24 0.12
CA GLN A 654 17.31 -17.96 0.41
C GLN A 654 16.43 -16.76 0.00
N GLU A 655 15.84 -16.84 -1.20
CA GLU A 655 15.01 -15.77 -1.76
C GLU A 655 13.56 -15.83 -1.26
N LYS A 656 13.20 -16.87 -0.48
CA LYS A 656 11.86 -17.16 0.01
C LYS A 656 10.85 -17.24 -1.13
N ALA A 657 11.18 -18.02 -2.15
CA ALA A 657 10.30 -18.23 -3.29
C ALA A 657 9.03 -18.97 -2.87
N ASP A 658 7.90 -18.64 -3.50
CA ASP A 658 6.64 -19.37 -3.34
C ASP A 658 6.43 -20.37 -4.49
N ILE A 659 7.01 -20.08 -5.65
CA ILE A 659 6.91 -20.91 -6.85
C ILE A 659 8.29 -21.01 -7.50
N VAL A 660 8.70 -22.22 -7.88
CA VAL A 660 9.85 -22.44 -8.77
C VAL A 660 9.32 -22.92 -10.12
N ILE A 661 9.71 -22.24 -11.21
CA ILE A 661 9.36 -22.62 -12.58
C ILE A 661 10.63 -22.97 -13.34
N VAL A 662 10.66 -24.16 -13.95
CA VAL A 662 11.71 -24.60 -14.86
C VAL A 662 11.11 -25.11 -16.16
N GLY A 663 11.91 -25.29 -17.22
CA GLY A 663 11.43 -25.93 -18.45
C GLY A 663 11.03 -27.39 -18.24
N LYS A 664 10.09 -27.90 -19.05
CA LYS A 664 9.64 -29.30 -19.06
C LYS A 664 10.78 -30.29 -19.29
N GLN A 665 11.62 -30.02 -20.29
CA GLN A 665 12.68 -30.91 -20.73
C GLN A 665 13.83 -30.09 -21.32
N ALA A 666 15.06 -30.41 -20.91
CA ALA A 666 16.27 -29.84 -21.46
C ALA A 666 16.60 -30.52 -22.81
N ILE A 667 17.14 -29.77 -23.76
CA ILE A 667 17.37 -30.27 -25.13
C ILE A 667 18.78 -30.86 -25.30
N ASP A 668 19.72 -30.42 -24.49
CA ASP A 668 21.13 -30.78 -24.59
C ASP A 668 21.46 -32.18 -24.02
N ASP A 669 20.80 -32.56 -22.94
CA ASP A 669 20.94 -33.88 -22.28
C ASP A 669 19.63 -34.69 -22.24
N ASP A 670 18.59 -34.18 -22.92
CA ASP A 670 17.24 -34.75 -22.94
C ASP A 670 16.60 -34.95 -21.55
N ALA A 671 17.09 -34.23 -20.54
CA ALA A 671 16.66 -34.44 -19.15
C ALA A 671 15.34 -33.74 -18.84
N ASN A 672 14.39 -34.50 -18.28
CA ASN A 672 13.07 -34.01 -17.84
C ASN A 672 12.87 -34.07 -16.32
N SER A 673 13.95 -34.15 -15.53
CA SER A 673 13.91 -34.50 -14.10
C SER A 673 14.18 -33.35 -13.12
N THR A 674 14.65 -32.18 -13.59
CA THR A 674 15.04 -31.04 -12.75
C THR A 674 13.91 -30.54 -11.86
N ALA A 675 12.68 -30.44 -12.38
CA ALA A 675 11.53 -29.97 -11.60
C ALA A 675 11.22 -30.93 -10.43
N GLN A 676 11.17 -32.23 -10.74
CA GLN A 676 10.83 -33.30 -9.81
C GLN A 676 11.90 -33.43 -8.72
N MET A 677 13.17 -33.37 -9.10
CA MET A 677 14.29 -33.38 -8.15
C MET A 677 14.28 -32.14 -7.25
N THR A 678 14.02 -30.95 -7.81
CA THR A 678 13.92 -29.71 -7.03
C THR A 678 12.77 -29.77 -6.03
N ALA A 679 11.60 -30.27 -6.45
CA ALA A 679 10.44 -30.45 -5.58
C ALA A 679 10.72 -31.43 -4.43
N ALA A 680 11.38 -32.55 -4.73
CA ALA A 680 11.76 -33.54 -3.73
C ALA A 680 12.75 -32.96 -2.70
N LEU A 681 13.73 -32.16 -3.14
CA LEU A 681 14.70 -31.52 -2.25
C LEU A 681 14.07 -30.46 -1.33
N LEU A 682 13.08 -29.72 -1.83
CA LEU A 682 12.34 -28.72 -1.07
C LEU A 682 11.21 -29.32 -0.21
N ASN A 683 10.87 -30.59 -0.43
CA ASN A 683 9.64 -31.22 0.07
C ASN A 683 8.38 -30.42 -0.30
N TRP A 684 8.31 -29.97 -1.56
CA TRP A 684 7.19 -29.19 -2.10
C TRP A 684 6.32 -30.03 -3.05
N PRO A 685 5.02 -29.72 -3.17
CA PRO A 685 4.21 -30.25 -4.27
C PRO A 685 4.80 -29.86 -5.63
N GLN A 686 4.46 -30.65 -6.65
CA GLN A 686 4.90 -30.43 -8.01
C GLN A 686 3.76 -30.52 -9.01
N ALA A 687 3.83 -29.72 -10.06
CA ALA A 687 3.01 -29.89 -11.25
C ALA A 687 3.90 -29.86 -12.50
N THR A 688 4.14 -31.05 -13.06
CA THR A 688 4.90 -31.23 -14.28
C THR A 688 4.02 -31.04 -15.51
N ASN A 689 4.62 -30.62 -16.63
CA ASN A 689 3.94 -30.41 -17.92
C ASN A 689 2.80 -29.38 -17.84
N ALA A 690 2.98 -28.33 -17.04
CA ALA A 690 1.99 -27.29 -16.85
C ALA A 690 1.77 -26.51 -18.15
N SER A 691 0.55 -26.57 -18.68
CA SER A 691 0.10 -25.85 -19.88
C SER A 691 -0.77 -24.64 -19.55
N LYS A 692 -1.29 -24.54 -18.32
CA LYS A 692 -1.99 -23.37 -17.79
C LYS A 692 -1.84 -23.29 -16.27
N VAL A 693 -1.70 -22.08 -15.73
CA VAL A 693 -1.61 -21.84 -14.27
C VAL A 693 -2.54 -20.68 -13.91
N GLU A 694 -3.41 -20.90 -12.92
CA GLU A 694 -4.41 -19.93 -12.47
C GLU A 694 -4.39 -19.81 -10.94
N GLY A 695 -4.29 -18.59 -10.42
CA GLY A 695 -4.45 -18.35 -8.98
C GLY A 695 -5.90 -18.62 -8.55
N GLN A 696 -6.10 -19.22 -7.39
CA GLN A 696 -7.44 -19.51 -6.83
C GLN A 696 -7.73 -18.73 -5.54
N GLY A 697 -6.79 -17.92 -5.04
CA GLY A 697 -6.87 -17.28 -3.72
C GLY A 697 -6.51 -18.25 -2.57
N ASP A 698 -6.42 -17.71 -1.36
CA ASP A 698 -6.19 -18.45 -0.10
C ASP A 698 -4.92 -19.33 -0.07
N GLY A 699 -3.89 -18.95 -0.83
CA GLY A 699 -2.66 -19.75 -0.92
C GLY A 699 -2.71 -20.89 -1.96
N ASN A 700 -3.77 -20.99 -2.76
CA ASN A 700 -3.96 -22.07 -3.73
C ASN A 700 -3.78 -21.63 -5.17
N ILE A 701 -3.30 -22.56 -6.00
CA ILE A 701 -3.24 -22.44 -7.46
C ILE A 701 -3.92 -23.63 -8.12
N LEU A 702 -4.53 -23.41 -9.27
CA LEU A 702 -5.03 -24.44 -10.18
C LEU A 702 -4.04 -24.56 -11.34
N VAL A 703 -3.54 -25.77 -11.58
CA VAL A 703 -2.64 -26.06 -12.68
C VAL A 703 -3.30 -27.03 -13.64
N THR A 704 -3.37 -26.66 -14.92
CA THR A 704 -3.69 -27.58 -16.00
C THR A 704 -2.40 -28.18 -16.51
N ARG A 705 -2.28 -29.51 -16.50
CA ARG A 705 -1.13 -30.24 -17.03
C ARG A 705 -1.53 -31.18 -18.16
N GLU A 706 -0.58 -31.45 -19.05
CA GLU A 706 -0.72 -32.52 -20.04
C GLU A 706 -0.30 -33.87 -19.47
N VAL A 707 -1.14 -34.87 -19.74
CA VAL A 707 -0.89 -36.30 -19.56
C VAL A 707 -1.23 -37.04 -20.86
N ASP A 708 -0.82 -38.29 -21.00
CA ASP A 708 -1.01 -39.06 -22.24
C ASP A 708 -2.48 -39.13 -22.70
N GLY A 709 -3.43 -39.10 -21.76
CA GLY A 709 -4.87 -39.11 -22.02
C GLY A 709 -5.55 -37.76 -22.22
N GLY A 710 -4.81 -36.64 -22.18
CA GLY A 710 -5.35 -35.28 -22.35
C GLY A 710 -4.87 -34.27 -21.32
N LEU A 711 -5.80 -33.49 -20.75
CA LEU A 711 -5.51 -32.43 -19.79
C LEU A 711 -6.09 -32.76 -18.41
N GLU A 712 -5.28 -32.59 -17.37
CA GLU A 712 -5.70 -32.70 -15.97
C GLU A 712 -5.64 -31.36 -15.28
N ASN A 713 -6.68 -31.03 -14.51
CA ASN A 713 -6.72 -29.84 -13.66
C ASN A 713 -6.51 -30.24 -12.20
N ILE A 714 -5.42 -29.80 -11.59
CA ILE A 714 -5.07 -30.15 -10.22
C ILE A 714 -4.89 -28.89 -9.40
N LYS A 715 -5.55 -28.85 -8.24
CA LYS A 715 -5.42 -27.76 -7.28
C LYS A 715 -4.30 -28.07 -6.29
N PHE A 716 -3.39 -27.12 -6.10
CA PHE A 716 -2.29 -27.21 -5.16
C PHE A 716 -2.30 -26.05 -4.18
N LYS A 717 -1.72 -26.28 -3.00
CA LYS A 717 -1.39 -25.24 -2.04
C LYS A 717 0.08 -24.86 -2.22
N LEU A 718 0.40 -23.58 -2.15
CA LEU A 718 1.77 -23.08 -2.18
C LEU A 718 2.54 -23.43 -0.90
N PRO A 719 3.88 -23.54 -0.95
CA PRO A 719 4.74 -23.33 -2.13
C PRO A 719 4.75 -24.53 -3.12
N ILE A 720 5.19 -24.34 -4.37
CA ILE A 720 5.15 -25.39 -5.41
C ILE A 720 6.28 -25.29 -6.44
N VAL A 721 6.65 -26.41 -7.07
CA VAL A 721 7.53 -26.46 -8.25
C VAL A 721 6.74 -26.83 -9.51
N LEU A 722 6.96 -26.09 -10.60
CA LEU A 722 6.29 -26.24 -11.89
C LEU A 722 7.30 -26.55 -12.99
N SER A 723 6.97 -27.48 -13.90
CA SER A 723 7.66 -27.60 -15.18
C SER A 723 6.78 -27.07 -16.31
N ALA A 724 7.30 -26.07 -17.04
CA ALA A 724 6.55 -25.34 -18.05
C ALA A 724 6.52 -26.09 -19.38
N ASP A 725 5.32 -26.42 -19.85
CA ASP A 725 5.07 -26.89 -21.21
C ASP A 725 5.07 -25.70 -22.20
N LEU A 726 5.34 -25.97 -23.48
CA LEU A 726 5.37 -24.94 -24.53
C LEU A 726 4.04 -24.18 -24.65
N ARG A 727 2.90 -24.80 -24.32
CA ARG A 727 1.58 -24.14 -24.35
C ARG A 727 1.35 -23.17 -23.21
N LEU A 728 2.18 -23.21 -22.16
CA LEU A 728 2.01 -22.30 -21.02
C LEU A 728 2.15 -20.85 -21.43
N ASN A 729 2.93 -20.58 -22.47
CA ASN A 729 3.22 -19.23 -22.89
C ASN A 729 3.48 -19.09 -24.40
N GLU A 730 3.07 -17.96 -24.96
CA GLU A 730 3.50 -17.49 -26.28
C GLU A 730 4.72 -16.56 -26.14
N PRO A 731 5.76 -16.73 -26.99
CA PRO A 731 6.94 -15.88 -26.99
C PRO A 731 6.60 -14.40 -27.15
N ARG A 732 7.30 -13.51 -26.44
CA ARG A 732 7.15 -12.05 -26.60
C ARG A 732 8.53 -11.42 -26.79
N TYR A 733 8.67 -10.49 -27.72
CA TYR A 733 9.91 -9.74 -27.89
C TYR A 733 10.04 -8.61 -26.86
N ALA A 734 11.21 -8.48 -26.26
CA ALA A 734 11.51 -7.34 -25.39
C ALA A 734 11.62 -6.06 -26.23
N THR A 735 10.99 -4.98 -25.78
CA THR A 735 11.09 -3.69 -26.45
C THR A 735 12.50 -3.10 -26.29
N LEU A 736 12.98 -2.32 -27.27
CA LEU A 736 14.29 -1.68 -27.21
C LEU A 736 14.53 -0.87 -25.91
N PRO A 737 13.55 -0.09 -25.38
CA PRO A 737 13.71 0.56 -24.08
C PRO A 737 13.93 -0.41 -22.91
N ASN A 738 13.24 -1.55 -22.89
CA ASN A 738 13.39 -2.54 -21.83
C ASN A 738 14.73 -3.26 -21.91
N ILE A 739 15.22 -3.55 -23.12
CA ILE A 739 16.57 -4.08 -23.34
C ILE A 739 17.63 -3.12 -22.77
N MET A 740 17.48 -1.81 -23.02
CA MET A 740 18.40 -0.80 -22.50
C MET A 740 18.35 -0.67 -20.98
N LYS A 741 17.16 -0.76 -20.36
CA LYS A 741 17.00 -0.79 -18.90
C LYS A 741 17.63 -2.05 -18.29
N ALA A 742 17.44 -3.21 -18.92
CA ALA A 742 17.95 -4.48 -18.45
C ALA A 742 19.48 -4.53 -18.40
N LYS A 743 20.19 -3.84 -19.32
CA LYS A 743 21.66 -3.71 -19.27
C LYS A 743 22.18 -3.02 -18.01
N LYS A 744 21.39 -2.15 -17.38
CA LYS A 744 21.77 -1.40 -16.17
C LYS A 744 21.40 -2.12 -14.87
N LYS A 745 20.48 -3.09 -14.90
CA LYS A 745 20.09 -3.84 -13.70
C LYS A 745 21.26 -4.72 -13.19
N PRO A 746 21.52 -4.84 -11.89
CA PRO A 746 22.57 -5.73 -11.40
C PRO A 746 22.19 -7.21 -11.62
N ILE A 747 23.19 -8.06 -11.87
CA ILE A 747 23.08 -9.53 -11.80
C ILE A 747 23.86 -9.96 -10.57
N ASP A 748 23.20 -10.64 -9.63
CA ASP A 748 23.87 -11.19 -8.45
C ASP A 748 24.66 -12.43 -8.84
N LYS A 749 25.99 -12.33 -8.78
CA LYS A 749 26.89 -13.43 -9.13
C LYS A 749 27.16 -14.29 -7.90
N LYS A 750 26.97 -15.60 -8.07
CA LYS A 750 27.22 -16.64 -7.07
C LYS A 750 27.99 -17.78 -7.69
N THR A 751 28.48 -18.67 -6.86
CA THR A 751 29.11 -19.94 -7.24
C THR A 751 28.36 -21.08 -6.54
N PRO A 752 28.49 -22.34 -7.01
CA PRO A 752 27.90 -23.48 -6.30
C PRO A 752 28.34 -23.59 -4.84
N LYS A 753 29.58 -23.16 -4.53
CA LYS A 753 30.14 -23.15 -3.17
C LYS A 753 29.39 -22.21 -2.23
N ASP A 754 28.86 -21.09 -2.72
CA ASP A 754 28.07 -20.14 -1.93
C ASP A 754 26.77 -20.77 -1.40
N PHE A 755 26.31 -21.84 -2.05
CA PHE A 755 25.13 -22.63 -1.65
C PHE A 755 25.48 -23.95 -0.96
N GLY A 756 26.78 -24.21 -0.71
CA GLY A 756 27.24 -25.48 -0.14
C GLY A 756 27.00 -26.69 -1.06
N VAL A 757 26.90 -26.48 -2.38
CA VAL A 757 26.64 -27.55 -3.35
C VAL A 757 27.93 -27.96 -4.05
N GLU A 758 28.24 -29.25 -3.98
CA GLU A 758 29.31 -29.86 -4.75
C GLU A 758 28.83 -30.26 -6.16
N VAL A 759 29.60 -29.87 -7.18
CA VAL A 759 29.30 -30.12 -8.59
C VAL A 759 30.31 -31.12 -9.14
N THR A 760 30.09 -32.39 -8.83
CA THR A 760 30.86 -33.53 -9.37
C THR A 760 29.98 -34.32 -10.32
N SER A 761 30.45 -34.56 -11.55
CA SER A 761 29.77 -35.49 -12.46
C SER A 761 29.84 -36.92 -11.94
N ARG A 762 28.73 -37.65 -12.09
CA ARG A 762 28.62 -39.07 -11.73
C ARG A 762 28.42 -39.98 -12.94
N ILE A 763 28.37 -39.40 -14.14
CA ILE A 763 28.10 -40.09 -15.39
C ILE A 763 29.17 -39.67 -16.39
N GLU A 764 29.64 -40.64 -17.17
CA GLU A 764 30.56 -40.43 -18.28
C GLU A 764 29.83 -40.70 -19.61
N VAL A 765 29.81 -39.72 -20.51
CA VAL A 765 29.26 -39.87 -21.86
C VAL A 765 30.32 -40.50 -22.75
N ILE A 766 30.08 -41.75 -23.17
CA ILE A 766 31.00 -42.50 -24.03
C ILE A 766 30.90 -42.02 -25.48
N SER A 767 29.68 -41.92 -26.03
CA SER A 767 29.44 -41.43 -27.40
C SER A 767 27.98 -41.02 -27.64
N VAL A 768 27.76 -40.13 -28.61
CA VAL A 768 26.46 -39.71 -29.16
C VAL A 768 26.49 -39.90 -30.67
N ASN A 769 25.46 -40.51 -31.24
CA ASN A 769 25.35 -40.75 -32.68
C ASN A 769 24.10 -40.07 -33.26
N GLU A 770 24.19 -39.59 -34.50
CA GLU A 770 23.01 -39.11 -35.22
C GLU A 770 22.02 -40.27 -35.44
N PRO A 771 20.70 -40.02 -35.36
CA PRO A 771 19.72 -41.01 -35.76
C PRO A 771 19.95 -41.40 -37.23
N ALA A 772 19.69 -42.67 -37.56
CA ALA A 772 19.81 -43.14 -38.93
C ALA A 772 18.97 -42.23 -39.86
N LYS A 773 19.57 -41.78 -40.97
CA LYS A 773 18.85 -40.97 -41.95
C LYS A 773 17.62 -41.75 -42.40
N ARG A 774 16.45 -41.11 -42.30
CA ARG A 774 15.18 -41.70 -42.72
C ARG A 774 15.32 -42.14 -44.18
N GLU A 775 15.20 -43.44 -44.43
CA GLU A 775 15.26 -43.98 -45.80
C GLU A 775 14.11 -43.38 -46.62
N ALA A 776 14.38 -43.09 -47.90
CA ALA A 776 13.36 -42.54 -48.78
C ALA A 776 12.20 -43.54 -48.88
N GLY A 777 10.98 -43.08 -48.58
CA GLY A 777 9.79 -43.91 -48.75
C GLY A 777 9.62 -44.33 -50.20
N THR A 778 9.14 -45.55 -50.43
CA THR A 778 8.83 -46.04 -51.77
C THR A 778 7.47 -45.52 -52.21
N LYS A 779 7.39 -44.85 -53.36
CA LYS A 779 6.11 -44.54 -54.01
C LYS A 779 5.59 -45.80 -54.69
N VAL A 780 4.38 -46.20 -54.33
CA VAL A 780 3.64 -47.30 -54.94
C VAL A 780 2.55 -46.75 -55.84
N LYS A 781 2.19 -47.50 -56.89
CA LYS A 781 1.25 -47.08 -57.94
C LYS A 781 -0.21 -47.21 -57.51
N ASP A 782 -0.50 -48.19 -56.65
CA ASP A 782 -1.84 -48.51 -56.20
C ASP A 782 -1.85 -49.10 -54.77
N VAL A 783 -3.06 -49.35 -54.26
CA VAL A 783 -3.30 -49.89 -52.92
C VAL A 783 -2.81 -51.34 -52.81
N ASP A 784 -2.84 -52.11 -53.89
CA ASP A 784 -2.41 -53.52 -53.88
C ASP A 784 -0.89 -53.61 -53.73
N GLU A 785 -0.14 -52.75 -54.43
CA GLU A 785 1.31 -52.63 -54.31
C GLU A 785 1.71 -52.10 -52.91
N LEU A 786 0.91 -51.21 -52.32
CA LEU A 786 1.08 -50.79 -50.93
C LEU A 786 0.94 -51.97 -49.96
N LEU A 787 -0.14 -52.74 -50.08
CA LEU A 787 -0.42 -53.88 -49.20
C LEU A 787 0.64 -54.97 -49.34
N SER A 788 1.09 -55.25 -50.57
CA SER A 788 2.18 -56.20 -50.83
C SER A 788 3.48 -55.75 -50.15
N LYS A 789 3.86 -54.47 -50.31
CA LYS A 789 5.06 -53.90 -49.67
C LYS A 789 4.99 -53.91 -48.15
N LEU A 790 3.82 -53.61 -47.57
CA LEU A 790 3.63 -53.65 -46.13
C LEU A 790 3.70 -55.07 -45.56
N LYS A 791 3.21 -56.08 -46.29
CA LYS A 791 3.38 -57.50 -45.94
C LYS A 791 4.82 -57.96 -46.04
N GLU A 792 5.54 -57.61 -47.12
CA GLU A 792 6.98 -57.88 -47.27
C GLU A 792 7.80 -57.28 -46.12
N LEU A 793 7.41 -56.10 -45.63
CA LEU A 793 8.05 -55.41 -44.51
C LEU A 793 7.53 -55.85 -43.12
N GLY A 794 6.60 -56.81 -43.06
CA GLY A 794 6.03 -57.32 -41.80
C GLY A 794 5.28 -56.29 -40.97
N ARG A 795 4.67 -55.29 -41.61
CA ARG A 795 3.91 -54.20 -40.95
C ARG A 795 2.41 -54.45 -40.87
N ILE A 796 1.90 -55.40 -41.66
CA ILE A 796 0.52 -55.90 -41.65
C ILE A 796 0.47 -57.39 -41.97
#